data_AF-A0A8D8U884-F1
#
_entry.id   AF-A0A8D8U884-F1
#
_cell.length_a   1.000
_cell.length_b   1.000
_cell.length_c   1.000
_cell.angle_alpha   90.00
_cell.angle_beta   90.00
_cell.angle_gamma   90.00
#
_symmetry.space_group_name_H-M   'P 1'
#
loop_
_entity.id
_entity.type
_entity.pdbx_description
1 polymer ?
#
loop_
_entity_poly.entity_id
_entity_poly.type
_entity_poly.pdbx_seq_one_letter_code
_entity_poly.pdbx_strand_id
1 'polypeptide(L)'
;MVRVVGSPLVLAAVGLCLATAVYGAAVQDTPITRLDSPAAWQKFLSKMATSEMDYMNSEETENQETMMKPEGESASGESGESREELAASVETTGANNNTAVSGGAGQNEATLFHHLFDGMNKDLANVFNLIVKNAAEKQWWRGENVCIDRQEKVDRNNETDTGSGGVGQLNQLFSFGSAQFSSCRHSPSKYVCTTTTHKRDESKTVTVTHQCCHGYRRINNKGQCAKVDLKPMTDLMQEVGGAEFMRMVKSVDMSDKLESENLTVFVPNDEAVKQYENEMFATNNVRLRRRIEDNEVMTGESFKSDLSPTDMVLAHVIPGIVDMNEVSNEEVLHSELHNSSIRMNVYPGEKEAVVTANCAEIKSANNPSTAGLVHVVSRVMKPVEKTLIELIRAEPSLSMFSQILENSNLTQMLSEHPHMTVFAPNNAAFDKMESGLRNKYLRGQACIKSVLKHHIVPHTICTAAIPNKKRSTIDLNGEWLSLERDASGTLVVGDKAHTETSDLMATNGVVHIVNKVIQPKSAQPTSQILSQSNHTTWLELVQKANLMDMIDQTVNLTMFVPSEASLNEPATKEKLDAMSPEALRDVVLYHSAQPKVCSCEMENDMVVNSTLEGQKLQINMFSNPLFSGLQARATVQCARIINTDEKGCETVAHEIDRLLEPPTQPAVEFVKSNQNLTVFSQIIEGTKIMAELLEGSVEPFTLLAPSDESFKNVPEADLNTLKEDKEMADTFVRKHMLEDHVCCSSVTPVMWPFVNEASNLAGTNLELRRDSAGRVHFGQAVATHCDNIAKDGVVHFINKPLLPRPSQLQSGGIKVTDPTGMQVLLFGI
;
A
#
# COMPACT_ATOMS: atom_id res chain seq x y z
N MET A 1 0.75 18.21 20.49
CA MET A 1 1.54 17.37 19.57
C MET A 1 0.74 17.24 18.27
N VAL A 2 1.10 18.00 17.25
CA VAL A 2 0.50 17.93 15.90
C VAL A 2 1.66 17.70 14.94
N ARG A 3 1.66 16.54 14.27
CA ARG A 3 2.56 16.20 13.14
C ARG A 3 2.16 17.07 11.95
N VAL A 4 3.10 17.85 11.41
CA VAL A 4 2.96 18.53 10.12
C VAL A 4 3.62 17.63 9.07
N VAL A 5 2.82 17.08 8.16
CA VAL A 5 3.30 16.40 6.94
C VAL A 5 3.28 17.45 5.83
N GLY A 6 4.46 17.88 5.39
CA GLY A 6 4.64 18.79 4.25
C GLY A 6 5.55 18.15 3.21
N SER A 7 5.16 18.22 1.94
CA SER A 7 5.82 17.57 0.80
C SER A 7 7.30 17.99 0.60
N PRO A 8 8.19 17.06 0.21
CA PRO A 8 9.65 17.30 0.11
C PRO A 8 10.07 18.32 -0.96
N LEU A 9 9.21 18.63 -1.94
CA LEU A 9 9.48 19.62 -3.00
C LEU A 9 9.58 21.07 -2.48
N VAL A 10 8.90 21.41 -1.38
CA VAL A 10 8.91 22.78 -0.85
C VAL A 10 10.20 23.08 -0.08
N LEU A 11 10.77 22.07 0.59
CA LEU A 11 12.05 22.18 1.31
C LEU A 11 13.26 22.21 0.35
N ALA A 12 13.19 21.50 -0.78
CA ALA A 12 14.22 21.56 -1.82
C ALA A 12 14.32 22.95 -2.47
N ALA A 13 13.17 23.62 -2.69
CA ALA A 13 13.13 24.98 -3.24
C ALA A 13 13.72 26.03 -2.25
N VAL A 14 13.45 25.88 -0.95
CA VAL A 14 14.00 26.78 0.09
C VAL A 14 15.50 26.52 0.30
N GLY A 15 15.95 25.26 0.19
CA GLY A 15 17.37 24.88 0.23
C GLY A 15 18.18 25.41 -0.96
N LEU A 16 17.64 25.34 -2.17
CA LEU A 16 18.28 25.91 -3.37
C LEU A 16 18.37 27.44 -3.32
N CYS A 17 17.37 28.11 -2.75
CA CYS A 17 17.38 29.57 -2.53
C CYS A 17 18.45 30.01 -1.51
N LEU A 18 18.75 29.21 -0.49
CA LEU A 18 19.81 29.52 0.49
C LEU A 18 21.21 29.20 -0.06
N ALA A 19 21.36 28.13 -0.86
CA ALA A 19 22.63 27.79 -1.49
C ALA A 19 23.07 28.81 -2.55
N THR A 20 22.13 29.35 -3.33
CA THR A 20 22.41 30.41 -4.32
C THR A 20 22.69 31.77 -3.69
N ALA A 21 22.18 32.06 -2.48
CA ALA A 21 22.49 33.28 -1.75
C ALA A 21 23.90 33.28 -1.10
N VAL A 22 24.48 32.10 -0.83
CA VAL A 22 25.80 31.97 -0.19
C VAL A 22 26.93 31.72 -1.18
N TYR A 23 26.67 31.08 -2.33
CA TYR A 23 27.69 30.85 -3.37
C TYR A 23 27.92 32.03 -4.34
N GLY A 24 27.12 33.11 -4.26
CA GLY A 24 27.26 34.30 -5.11
C GLY A 24 28.34 35.31 -4.68
N ALA A 25 29.13 35.03 -3.65
CA ALA A 25 30.12 35.98 -3.10
C ALA A 25 31.53 35.92 -3.74
N ALA A 26 31.69 35.22 -4.87
CA ALA A 26 32.93 35.22 -5.63
C ALA A 26 32.65 35.16 -7.13
N VAL A 27 32.61 36.33 -7.79
CA VAL A 27 33.05 36.66 -9.16
C VAL A 27 32.43 38.02 -9.55
N GLN A 28 33.26 38.88 -10.16
CA GLN A 28 33.05 40.32 -10.37
C GLN A 28 32.02 40.71 -11.46
N ASP A 29 31.49 41.93 -11.30
CA ASP A 29 30.94 42.87 -12.29
C ASP A 29 29.63 42.54 -13.05
N THR A 30 28.49 42.80 -12.41
CA THR A 30 27.29 43.39 -13.07
C THR A 30 26.43 44.19 -12.06
N PRO A 31 25.82 45.34 -12.42
CA PRO A 31 24.99 46.10 -11.49
C PRO A 31 23.59 45.48 -11.34
N ILE A 32 23.25 45.07 -10.12
CA ILE A 32 21.92 44.57 -9.74
C ILE A 32 20.92 45.73 -9.78
N THR A 33 19.91 45.64 -10.64
CA THR A 33 18.74 46.52 -10.61
C THR A 33 17.72 46.02 -9.58
N ARG A 34 17.25 46.92 -8.73
CA ARG A 34 16.30 46.68 -7.64
C ARG A 34 14.90 46.37 -8.19
N LEU A 35 14.29 45.24 -7.78
CA LEU A 35 12.96 44.81 -8.21
C LEU A 35 11.85 45.49 -7.38
N ASP A 36 11.56 46.76 -7.67
CA ASP A 36 10.65 47.59 -6.85
C ASP A 36 9.21 47.68 -7.40
N SER A 37 8.73 46.75 -8.24
CA SER A 37 7.31 46.73 -8.64
C SER A 37 6.69 45.34 -8.83
N PRO A 38 5.38 45.16 -8.56
CA PRO A 38 4.66 43.90 -8.79
C PRO A 38 4.72 43.41 -10.25
N ALA A 39 4.84 44.33 -11.21
CA ALA A 39 4.99 44.01 -12.63
C ALA A 39 6.37 43.41 -12.96
N ALA A 40 7.42 43.82 -12.24
CA ALA A 40 8.75 43.24 -12.38
C ALA A 40 8.82 41.82 -11.77
N TRP A 41 8.08 41.58 -10.69
CA TRP A 41 7.90 40.26 -10.09
C TRP A 41 7.15 39.28 -11.02
N GLN A 42 6.06 39.71 -11.66
CA GLN A 42 5.36 38.85 -12.61
C GLN A 42 6.20 38.55 -13.87
N LYS A 43 7.02 39.50 -14.33
CA LYS A 43 7.91 39.30 -15.48
C LYS A 43 9.12 38.41 -15.18
N PHE A 44 9.55 38.33 -13.92
CA PHE A 44 10.55 37.39 -13.44
C PHE A 44 9.97 35.97 -13.32
N LEU A 45 8.78 35.84 -12.72
CA LEU A 45 8.08 34.55 -12.59
C LEU A 45 7.68 33.96 -13.95
N SER A 46 7.27 34.79 -14.92
CA SER A 46 6.97 34.33 -16.28
C SER A 46 8.21 33.84 -17.04
N LYS A 47 9.40 34.37 -16.72
CA LYS A 47 10.68 33.93 -17.33
C LYS A 47 11.19 32.62 -16.74
N MET A 48 10.98 32.37 -15.44
CA MET A 48 11.27 31.09 -14.79
C MET A 48 10.38 29.96 -15.32
N ALA A 49 9.07 30.22 -15.49
CA ALA A 49 8.12 29.24 -16.03
C ALA A 49 8.43 28.82 -17.48
N THR A 50 9.03 29.70 -18.29
CA THR A 50 9.47 29.36 -19.65
C THR A 50 10.80 28.60 -19.68
N SER A 51 11.73 28.85 -18.74
CA SER A 51 12.99 28.10 -18.70
C SER A 51 12.84 26.67 -18.16
N GLU A 52 11.80 26.41 -17.35
CA GLU A 52 11.48 25.07 -16.83
C GLU A 52 10.78 24.19 -17.89
N MET A 53 10.05 24.79 -18.85
CA MET A 53 9.51 24.09 -20.04
C MET A 53 10.57 23.80 -21.11
N ASP A 54 11.60 24.65 -21.26
CA ASP A 54 12.70 24.41 -22.20
C ASP A 54 13.72 23.39 -21.67
N TYR A 55 13.86 23.24 -20.34
CA TYR A 55 14.74 22.25 -19.71
C TYR A 55 14.09 20.84 -19.64
N MET A 56 12.76 20.77 -19.51
CA MET A 56 12.00 19.50 -19.56
C MET A 56 11.85 18.94 -20.98
N ASN A 57 12.01 19.76 -22.03
CA ASN A 57 11.97 19.34 -23.43
C ASN A 57 13.36 19.04 -24.03
N SER A 58 14.46 19.26 -23.30
CA SER A 58 15.82 18.98 -23.77
C SER A 58 16.42 17.64 -23.29
N GLU A 59 15.74 16.89 -22.41
CA GLU A 59 16.20 15.56 -21.96
C GLU A 59 15.54 14.37 -22.71
N GLU A 60 14.63 14.62 -23.67
CA GLU A 60 14.01 13.57 -24.51
C GLU A 60 14.60 13.46 -25.93
N THR A 61 15.72 14.13 -26.23
CA THR A 61 16.38 14.03 -27.56
C THR A 61 17.90 13.77 -27.53
N GLU A 62 18.42 13.20 -26.44
CA GLU A 62 19.83 12.80 -26.35
C GLU A 62 19.97 11.32 -25.96
N ASN A 63 19.38 10.44 -26.77
CA ASN A 63 19.80 9.03 -26.90
C ASN A 63 19.23 8.37 -28.17
N GLN A 64 19.51 8.98 -29.33
CA GLN A 64 19.64 8.24 -30.58
C GLN A 64 20.61 9.02 -31.49
N GLU A 65 21.68 8.33 -31.91
CA GLU A 65 22.66 8.71 -32.93
C GLU A 65 23.85 9.60 -32.53
N THR A 66 24.95 8.95 -32.14
CA THR A 66 26.27 9.27 -32.72
C THR A 66 27.04 7.99 -33.07
N MET A 67 26.93 7.54 -34.32
CA MET A 67 28.07 6.92 -35.01
C MET A 67 28.05 7.33 -36.49
N MET A 68 29.22 7.81 -36.92
CA MET A 68 29.71 8.04 -38.29
C MET A 68 29.52 9.42 -38.93
N LYS A 69 30.69 10.05 -39.17
CA LYS A 69 30.97 11.26 -39.94
C LYS A 69 30.68 11.07 -41.44
N PRO A 70 30.45 12.16 -42.20
CA PRO A 70 30.46 12.13 -43.66
C PRO A 70 31.78 12.64 -44.25
N GLU A 71 32.17 12.08 -45.40
CA GLU A 71 32.80 12.76 -46.54
C GLU A 71 32.82 11.80 -47.74
N GLY A 72 32.40 12.27 -48.93
CA GLY A 72 32.82 11.67 -50.21
C GLY A 72 31.73 11.21 -51.18
N GLU A 73 31.40 12.11 -52.09
CA GLU A 73 30.69 12.03 -53.38
C GLU A 73 30.70 10.72 -54.22
N SER A 74 29.50 10.45 -54.78
CA SER A 74 29.20 10.22 -56.21
C SER A 74 29.14 8.81 -56.85
N ALA A 75 28.03 8.66 -57.60
CA ALA A 75 27.88 8.06 -58.92
C ALA A 75 27.42 6.58 -59.08
N SER A 76 26.11 6.47 -59.32
CA SER A 76 25.45 5.91 -60.53
C SER A 76 25.50 4.42 -60.89
N GLY A 77 24.31 3.89 -61.23
CA GLY A 77 24.05 2.71 -62.06
C GLY A 77 22.76 2.01 -61.60
N GLU A 78 21.57 2.26 -62.15
CA GLU A 78 20.99 1.64 -63.37
C GLU A 78 21.18 0.10 -63.41
N SER A 79 20.25 -0.78 -63.74
CA SER A 79 18.88 -0.74 -64.27
C SER A 79 18.45 -2.22 -64.48
N GLY A 80 17.18 -2.47 -64.83
CA GLY A 80 16.73 -3.68 -65.56
C GLY A 80 15.84 -4.63 -64.76
N GLU A 81 14.52 -4.65 -64.99
CA GLU A 81 13.80 -5.42 -66.06
C GLU A 81 13.75 -6.94 -65.75
N SER A 82 12.65 -7.69 -65.92
CA SER A 82 11.34 -7.48 -66.55
C SER A 82 10.48 -8.77 -66.39
N ARG A 83 9.18 -8.66 -66.76
CA ARG A 83 8.21 -9.68 -67.28
C ARG A 83 7.17 -10.33 -66.34
N GLU A 84 5.92 -9.81 -66.48
CA GLU A 84 4.66 -10.46 -66.93
C GLU A 84 4.66 -12.00 -67.12
N GLU A 85 3.61 -12.79 -66.81
CA GLU A 85 2.16 -12.60 -67.03
C GLU A 85 1.31 -13.67 -66.27
N LEU A 86 0.08 -13.27 -65.86
CA LEU A 86 -1.21 -14.01 -65.76
C LEU A 86 -1.53 -15.10 -64.69
N ALA A 87 -2.47 -14.70 -63.83
CA ALA A 87 -3.79 -15.30 -63.55
C ALA A 87 -4.01 -16.31 -62.40
N ALA A 88 -4.61 -15.74 -61.34
CA ALA A 88 -5.84 -16.15 -60.64
C ALA A 88 -5.86 -17.27 -59.58
N SER A 89 -6.07 -16.78 -58.35
CA SER A 89 -6.96 -17.28 -57.28
C SER A 89 -6.47 -18.32 -56.29
N VAL A 90 -6.93 -18.12 -55.05
CA VAL A 90 -6.93 -18.98 -53.85
C VAL A 90 -5.82 -18.68 -52.83
N GLU A 91 -6.25 -17.98 -51.76
CA GLU A 91 -5.55 -17.85 -50.49
C GLU A 91 -5.62 -19.17 -49.71
N THR A 92 -4.46 -19.78 -49.41
CA THR A 92 -4.31 -20.78 -48.35
C THR A 92 -2.91 -20.73 -47.72
N THR A 93 -2.88 -20.35 -46.44
CA THR A 93 -2.23 -21.03 -45.29
C THR A 93 -0.81 -21.65 -45.38
N GLY A 94 0.03 -21.35 -44.38
CA GLY A 94 1.18 -22.15 -43.91
C GLY A 94 2.33 -21.26 -43.40
N ALA A 95 2.49 -21.01 -42.09
CA ALA A 95 3.09 -21.84 -41.03
C ALA A 95 4.64 -21.82 -40.95
N ASN A 96 5.13 -21.61 -39.72
CA ASN A 96 6.50 -21.76 -39.16
C ASN A 96 7.48 -20.59 -39.45
N ASN A 97 8.37 -20.13 -38.55
CA ASN A 97 8.79 -20.56 -37.21
C ASN A 97 9.58 -19.41 -36.53
N ASN A 98 9.54 -19.37 -35.19
CA ASN A 98 10.51 -18.86 -34.20
C ASN A 98 11.44 -17.66 -34.54
N THR A 99 11.40 -16.62 -33.69
CA THR A 99 12.52 -16.24 -32.80
C THR A 99 12.11 -15.15 -31.80
N ALA A 100 12.68 -15.27 -30.59
CA ALA A 100 12.43 -14.48 -29.40
C ALA A 100 13.17 -13.14 -29.41
N VAL A 101 12.59 -12.08 -28.83
CA VAL A 101 13.31 -10.93 -28.27
C VAL A 101 12.54 -10.34 -27.07
N SER A 102 13.33 -10.06 -26.03
CA SER A 102 13.13 -9.37 -24.76
C SER A 102 12.08 -8.25 -24.66
N GLY A 103 11.26 -8.28 -23.60
CA GLY A 103 10.47 -7.15 -23.13
C GLY A 103 11.04 -6.59 -21.83
N GLY A 104 11.66 -5.41 -21.89
CA GLY A 104 12.07 -4.62 -20.74
C GLY A 104 10.89 -3.83 -20.17
N ALA A 105 10.84 -3.74 -18.85
CA ALA A 105 9.81 -3.07 -18.07
C ALA A 105 9.86 -1.54 -18.27
N GLY A 106 8.80 -0.97 -18.86
CA GLY A 106 8.46 0.44 -18.76
C GLY A 106 7.42 0.63 -17.65
N GLN A 107 7.71 1.53 -16.70
CA GLN A 107 6.88 1.80 -15.54
C GLN A 107 5.56 2.48 -15.93
N ASN A 108 4.47 1.98 -15.35
CA ASN A 108 3.12 2.52 -15.51
C ASN A 108 2.93 3.78 -14.66
N GLU A 109 2.48 4.87 -15.27
CA GLU A 109 1.71 5.90 -14.58
C GLU A 109 0.32 5.34 -14.23
N ALA A 110 0.23 4.70 -13.06
CA ALA A 110 -1.04 4.41 -12.42
C ALA A 110 -1.39 5.59 -11.51
N THR A 111 -2.50 6.24 -11.80
CA THR A 111 -3.09 7.33 -11.02
C THR A 111 -3.40 6.83 -9.60
N LEU A 112 -2.52 7.21 -8.68
CA LEU A 112 -2.58 6.95 -7.25
C LEU A 112 -3.84 7.62 -6.66
N PHE A 113 -4.75 6.83 -6.12
CA PHE A 113 -5.94 7.34 -5.44
C PHE A 113 -5.54 8.19 -4.22
N HIS A 114 -6.04 9.42 -4.20
CA HIS A 114 -6.05 10.33 -3.08
C HIS A 114 -6.79 9.73 -1.87
N HIS A 115 -6.07 9.02 -1.01
CA HIS A 115 -6.44 8.85 0.39
C HIS A 115 -5.34 9.45 1.24
N LEU A 116 -5.44 10.77 1.50
CA LEU A 116 -4.81 11.44 2.64
C LEU A 116 -5.24 12.92 2.83
N PHE A 117 -6.10 13.49 1.98
CA PHE A 117 -6.57 14.87 2.15
C PHE A 117 -8.06 15.05 1.79
N ASP A 118 -8.97 14.45 2.55
CA ASP A 118 -10.41 14.77 2.44
C ASP A 118 -10.95 15.57 3.64
N GLY A 119 -10.06 16.07 4.52
CA GLY A 119 -10.43 16.75 5.76
C GLY A 119 -9.89 18.16 6.00
N MET A 120 -9.04 18.72 5.12
CA MET A 120 -8.35 19.99 5.42
C MET A 120 -8.42 21.08 4.35
N ASN A 121 -8.98 20.81 3.16
CA ASN A 121 -8.93 21.76 2.04
C ASN A 121 -10.23 22.54 1.78
N LYS A 122 -11.26 22.38 2.64
CA LYS A 122 -12.50 23.19 2.57
C LYS A 122 -12.59 24.28 3.63
N ASP A 123 -11.81 24.18 4.71
CA ASP A 123 -11.85 25.17 5.81
C ASP A 123 -10.82 26.30 5.67
N LEU A 124 -9.76 26.13 4.87
CA LEU A 124 -8.74 27.17 4.64
C LEU A 124 -9.13 28.20 3.59
N ALA A 125 -10.07 27.88 2.69
CA ALA A 125 -10.57 28.81 1.68
C ALA A 125 -11.54 29.87 2.24
N ASN A 126 -12.03 29.70 3.48
CA ASN A 126 -12.99 30.62 4.10
C ASN A 126 -12.34 31.78 4.88
N VAL A 127 -11.01 31.84 4.98
CA VAL A 127 -10.32 32.88 5.77
C VAL A 127 -9.86 34.09 4.93
N PHE A 128 -9.76 33.98 3.60
CA PHE A 128 -9.27 35.06 2.74
C PHE A 128 -10.11 35.31 1.48
N ASN A 129 -11.40 35.63 1.64
CA ASN A 129 -12.16 36.24 0.55
C ASN A 129 -12.10 37.77 0.64
N LEU A 130 -11.10 38.34 -0.04
CA LEU A 130 -11.13 39.75 -0.45
C LEU A 130 -12.22 39.93 -1.52
N ILE A 131 -12.96 41.02 -1.36
CA ILE A 131 -14.16 41.40 -2.11
C ILE A 131 -13.90 41.42 -3.63
N VAL A 132 -14.52 40.48 -4.35
CA VAL A 132 -14.80 40.62 -5.79
C VAL A 132 -16.32 40.59 -5.96
N LYS A 133 -16.90 41.75 -6.28
CA LYS A 133 -18.30 41.88 -6.68
C LYS A 133 -18.49 41.27 -8.08
N ASN A 134 -18.71 39.96 -8.14
CA ASN A 134 -19.42 39.37 -9.26
C ASN A 134 -20.92 39.42 -8.95
N ALA A 135 -21.71 39.79 -9.95
CA ALA A 135 -23.17 39.90 -9.85
C ALA A 135 -23.73 38.59 -9.24
N ALA A 136 -24.30 38.69 -8.05
CA ALA A 136 -24.79 37.54 -7.30
C ALA A 136 -26.00 36.95 -8.04
N GLU A 137 -25.77 35.85 -8.77
CA GLU A 137 -26.85 34.94 -9.13
C GLU A 137 -27.59 34.59 -7.82
N LYS A 138 -28.89 34.89 -7.75
CA LYS A 138 -29.67 34.61 -6.53
C LYS A 138 -29.55 33.12 -6.23
N GLN A 139 -28.97 32.80 -5.08
CA GLN A 139 -28.88 31.43 -4.55
C GLN A 139 -30.24 30.74 -4.65
N TRP A 140 -30.30 29.57 -5.29
CA TRP A 140 -31.56 28.94 -5.69
C TRP A 140 -32.48 28.64 -4.50
N TRP A 141 -31.92 28.31 -3.33
CA TRP A 141 -32.67 27.99 -2.12
C TRP A 141 -33.30 29.22 -1.45
N ARG A 142 -33.08 30.43 -2.00
CA ARG A 142 -33.75 31.67 -1.64
C ARG A 142 -34.70 32.16 -2.74
N GLY A 143 -34.93 31.34 -3.76
CA GLY A 143 -35.81 31.64 -4.88
C GLY A 143 -37.25 31.22 -4.64
N GLU A 144 -38.08 31.43 -5.67
CA GLU A 144 -39.49 31.07 -5.64
C GLU A 144 -39.68 29.54 -5.66
N ASN A 145 -40.79 29.09 -5.08
CA ASN A 145 -41.16 27.67 -4.99
C ASN A 145 -40.15 26.80 -4.21
N VAL A 146 -39.44 27.42 -3.26
CA VAL A 146 -38.62 26.73 -2.26
C VAL A 146 -39.38 26.66 -0.94
N CYS A 147 -39.57 25.45 -0.45
CA CYS A 147 -40.18 25.14 0.83
C CYS A 147 -39.09 24.98 1.90
N ILE A 148 -39.37 25.45 3.11
CA ILE A 148 -38.45 25.43 4.25
C ILE A 148 -39.03 24.51 5.31
N ASP A 149 -38.36 23.41 5.57
CA ASP A 149 -38.64 22.54 6.71
C ASP A 149 -37.73 22.90 7.89
N ARG A 150 -38.27 22.89 9.10
CA ARG A 150 -37.53 23.22 10.33
C ARG A 150 -37.81 22.18 11.39
N GLN A 151 -36.79 21.37 11.66
CA GLN A 151 -36.84 20.33 12.68
C GLN A 151 -36.08 20.79 13.92
N GLU A 152 -36.67 20.56 15.09
CA GLU A 152 -36.04 20.83 16.38
C GLU A 152 -35.87 19.52 17.16
N LYS A 153 -34.64 19.22 17.55
CA LYS A 153 -34.32 18.13 18.46
C LYS A 153 -33.75 18.70 19.75
N VAL A 154 -34.22 18.22 20.88
CA VAL A 154 -33.82 18.68 22.21
C VAL A 154 -33.29 17.49 22.98
N ASP A 155 -31.98 17.46 23.20
CA ASP A 155 -31.32 16.42 23.99
C ASP A 155 -31.06 16.98 25.39
N ARG A 156 -31.68 16.37 26.41
CA ARG A 156 -31.46 16.71 27.82
C ARG A 156 -30.40 15.79 28.40
N ASN A 157 -29.42 16.35 29.10
CA ASN A 157 -28.40 15.57 29.77
C ASN A 157 -29.03 14.83 30.95
N ASN A 158 -29.43 13.58 30.77
CA ASN A 158 -29.69 12.68 31.90
C ASN A 158 -28.35 12.11 32.37
N GLU A 159 -27.97 12.42 33.60
CA GLU A 159 -26.91 11.70 34.33
C GLU A 159 -27.33 10.24 34.50
N THR A 160 -26.95 9.38 33.56
CA THR A 160 -26.53 7.99 33.79
C THR A 160 -26.14 7.40 32.44
N ASP A 161 -24.90 7.62 31.99
CA ASP A 161 -24.25 6.64 31.13
C ASP A 161 -22.72 6.73 31.26
N THR A 162 -22.16 5.81 32.04
CA THR A 162 -20.73 5.53 32.07
C THR A 162 -20.41 4.63 30.88
N GLY A 163 -20.13 5.24 29.72
CA GLY A 163 -19.73 4.55 28.50
C GLY A 163 -18.73 5.37 27.69
N SER A 164 -17.52 4.83 27.54
CA SER A 164 -16.35 5.45 26.91
C SER A 164 -16.59 5.90 25.45
N GLY A 165 -16.42 7.20 25.18
CA GLY A 165 -16.30 7.73 23.82
C GLY A 165 -16.32 9.26 23.75
N GLY A 166 -15.14 9.89 23.71
CA GLY A 166 -14.82 11.16 23.04
C GLY A 166 -15.56 12.48 23.40
N VAL A 167 -16.70 12.46 24.07
CA VAL A 167 -17.55 13.67 24.25
C VAL A 167 -17.28 14.39 25.58
N GLY A 168 -16.53 13.77 26.50
CA GLY A 168 -16.27 14.31 27.85
C GLY A 168 -15.37 15.55 27.92
N GLN A 169 -14.62 15.89 26.84
CA GLN A 169 -13.60 16.94 26.90
C GLN A 169 -14.12 18.35 26.56
N LEU A 170 -15.33 18.47 25.98
CA LEU A 170 -15.92 19.78 25.62
C LEU A 170 -16.77 20.39 26.75
N ASN A 171 -17.25 19.60 27.70
CA ASN A 171 -18.12 20.10 28.78
C ASN A 171 -17.37 20.95 29.83
N GLN A 172 -16.04 20.88 29.92
CA GLN A 172 -15.27 21.70 30.85
C GLN A 172 -14.98 23.13 30.35
N LEU A 173 -15.22 23.44 29.06
CA LEU A 173 -14.87 24.76 28.50
C LEU A 173 -15.94 25.85 28.66
N PHE A 174 -17.19 25.51 29.00
CA PHE A 174 -18.32 26.45 28.93
C PHE A 174 -19.05 26.65 30.26
N SER A 175 -18.33 27.07 31.30
CA SER A 175 -18.94 27.39 32.61
C SER A 175 -19.70 28.73 32.65
N PHE A 176 -19.65 29.59 31.62
CA PHE A 176 -20.21 30.96 31.73
C PHE A 176 -21.00 31.49 30.50
N GLY A 177 -21.45 30.65 29.56
CA GLY A 177 -22.28 31.13 28.44
C GLY A 177 -22.89 30.03 27.56
N SER A 178 -23.93 30.35 26.80
CA SER A 178 -24.50 29.46 25.77
C SER A 178 -23.65 29.51 24.50
N ALA A 179 -23.19 28.35 24.02
CA ALA A 179 -22.45 28.25 22.77
C ALA A 179 -23.38 27.80 21.62
N GLN A 180 -23.33 28.50 20.48
CA GLN A 180 -24.11 28.18 19.29
C GLN A 180 -23.17 27.85 18.14
N PHE A 181 -23.34 26.68 17.54
CA PHE A 181 -22.56 26.20 16.40
C PHE A 181 -23.50 25.99 15.22
N SER A 182 -23.22 26.61 14.07
CA SER A 182 -24.01 26.44 12.84
C SER A 182 -23.15 25.89 11.72
N SER A 183 -23.62 24.82 11.07
CA SER A 183 -23.00 24.25 9.87
C SER A 183 -24.05 24.11 8.77
N CYS A 184 -23.72 24.51 7.55
CA CYS A 184 -24.61 24.44 6.40
C CYS A 184 -24.01 23.59 5.29
N ARG A 185 -24.78 22.63 4.76
CA ARG A 185 -24.41 21.77 3.65
C ARG A 185 -25.31 22.06 2.45
N HIS A 186 -24.69 22.19 1.28
CA HIS A 186 -25.36 22.40 0.01
C HIS A 186 -25.35 21.11 -0.80
N SER A 187 -26.52 20.69 -1.30
CA SER A 187 -26.68 19.62 -2.28
C SER A 187 -27.40 20.17 -3.53
N PRO A 188 -27.44 19.40 -4.64
CA PRO A 188 -28.18 19.81 -5.82
C PRO A 188 -29.68 20.04 -5.58
N SER A 189 -30.30 19.28 -4.65
CA SER A 189 -31.74 19.32 -4.37
C SER A 189 -32.11 20.05 -3.06
N LYS A 190 -31.18 20.20 -2.11
CA LYS A 190 -31.44 20.80 -0.79
C LYS A 190 -30.31 21.72 -0.29
N TYR A 191 -30.67 22.66 0.57
CA TYR A 191 -29.73 23.45 1.36
C TYR A 191 -30.10 23.32 2.83
N VAL A 192 -29.26 22.61 3.59
CA VAL A 192 -29.53 22.22 4.98
C VAL A 192 -28.59 22.97 5.90
N CYS A 193 -29.13 23.69 6.87
CA CYS A 193 -28.36 24.37 7.91
C CYS A 193 -28.73 23.81 9.28
N THR A 194 -27.77 23.19 9.95
CA THR A 194 -27.92 22.66 11.30
C THR A 194 -27.28 23.61 12.30
N THR A 195 -28.05 24.03 13.30
CA THR A 195 -27.62 24.94 14.36
C THR A 195 -27.81 24.27 15.72
N THR A 196 -26.71 23.97 16.41
CA THR A 196 -26.72 23.39 17.76
C THR A 196 -26.44 24.47 18.79
N THR A 197 -27.37 24.66 19.73
CA THR A 197 -27.24 25.59 20.85
C THR A 197 -27.10 24.79 22.14
N HIS A 198 -25.94 24.90 22.79
CA HIS A 198 -25.68 24.30 24.09
C HIS A 198 -26.05 25.28 25.20
N LYS A 199 -26.93 24.85 26.11
CA LYS A 199 -27.21 25.48 27.40
C LYS A 199 -26.77 24.53 28.52
N ARG A 200 -26.65 25.06 29.75
CA ARG A 200 -26.09 24.34 30.92
C ARG A 200 -26.61 22.90 31.11
N ASP A 201 -27.88 22.65 30.82
CA ASP A 201 -28.53 21.35 31.07
C ASP A 201 -29.19 20.71 29.81
N GLU A 202 -29.06 21.35 28.64
CA GLU A 202 -29.81 20.96 27.43
C GLU A 202 -29.07 21.40 26.16
N SER A 203 -28.95 20.51 25.17
CA SER A 203 -28.52 20.87 23.81
C SER A 203 -29.72 20.85 22.87
N LYS A 204 -29.99 21.99 22.24
CA LYS A 204 -31.04 22.14 21.24
C LYS A 204 -30.41 22.21 19.85
N THR A 205 -30.72 21.23 19.01
CA THR A 205 -30.31 21.19 17.60
C THR A 205 -31.49 21.58 16.72
N VAL A 206 -31.31 22.63 15.91
CA VAL A 206 -32.31 23.11 14.94
C VAL A 206 -31.75 22.88 13.54
N THR A 207 -32.43 22.05 12.75
CA THR A 207 -32.09 21.81 11.35
C THR A 207 -33.09 22.53 10.46
N VAL A 208 -32.62 23.43 9.61
CA VAL A 208 -33.43 24.17 8.63
C VAL A 208 -33.07 23.69 7.23
N THR A 209 -34.02 23.09 6.53
CA THR A 209 -33.85 22.50 5.20
C THR A 209 -34.63 23.29 4.18
N HIS A 210 -33.95 23.85 3.17
CA HIS A 210 -34.56 24.50 2.02
C HIS A 210 -34.55 23.52 0.84
N GLN A 211 -35.69 23.25 0.23
CA GLN A 211 -35.84 22.34 -0.90
C GLN A 211 -36.97 22.81 -1.82
N CYS A 212 -37.02 22.38 -3.08
CA CYS A 212 -38.18 22.73 -3.92
C CYS A 212 -39.49 22.22 -3.30
N CYS A 213 -40.53 23.03 -3.37
CA CYS A 213 -41.86 22.64 -2.92
C CYS A 213 -42.41 21.46 -3.73
N HIS A 214 -43.35 20.72 -3.15
CA HIS A 214 -44.03 19.63 -3.84
C HIS A 214 -44.61 20.08 -5.19
N GLY A 215 -44.33 19.33 -6.27
CA GLY A 215 -44.69 19.71 -7.65
C GLY A 215 -43.69 20.66 -8.33
N TYR A 216 -42.55 20.96 -7.71
CA TYR A 216 -41.49 21.78 -8.29
C TYR A 216 -40.13 21.08 -8.18
N ARG A 217 -39.26 21.25 -9.19
CA ARG A 217 -37.88 20.73 -9.18
C ARG A 217 -36.91 21.66 -9.90
N ARG A 218 -35.62 21.44 -9.67
CA ARG A 218 -34.55 22.08 -10.46
C ARG A 218 -34.26 21.22 -11.70
N ILE A 219 -34.32 21.82 -12.88
CA ILE A 219 -34.08 21.11 -14.15
C ILE A 219 -32.56 20.92 -14.31
N ASN A 220 -32.10 19.69 -14.49
CA ASN A 220 -30.67 19.33 -14.59
C ASN A 220 -29.83 19.86 -13.42
N ASN A 221 -30.39 19.90 -12.21
CA ASN A 221 -29.74 20.45 -11.01
C ASN A 221 -29.25 21.91 -11.13
N LYS A 222 -29.79 22.64 -12.11
CA LYS A 222 -29.46 24.03 -12.44
C LYS A 222 -30.72 24.91 -12.34
N GLY A 223 -30.52 26.20 -12.12
CA GLY A 223 -31.61 27.18 -12.04
C GLY A 223 -32.47 27.11 -10.78
N GLN A 224 -33.62 27.78 -10.82
CA GLN A 224 -34.63 27.88 -9.76
C GLN A 224 -35.63 26.70 -9.80
N CYS A 225 -36.43 26.53 -8.76
CA CYS A 225 -37.47 25.50 -8.70
C CYS A 225 -38.58 25.79 -9.72
N ALA A 226 -38.67 24.97 -10.77
CA ALA A 226 -39.67 25.05 -11.83
C ALA A 226 -40.77 24.00 -11.61
N LYS A 227 -42.01 24.34 -11.96
CA LYS A 227 -43.17 23.45 -11.84
C LYS A 227 -42.99 22.21 -12.73
N VAL A 228 -43.32 21.05 -12.19
CA VAL A 228 -43.30 19.76 -12.90
C VAL A 228 -44.71 19.23 -12.96
N ASP A 229 -45.14 18.79 -14.14
CA ASP A 229 -46.42 18.10 -14.29
C ASP A 229 -46.28 16.69 -13.74
N LEU A 230 -46.88 16.47 -12.56
CA LEU A 230 -46.89 15.17 -11.89
C LEU A 230 -47.93 14.27 -12.56
N LYS A 231 -47.52 13.04 -12.87
CA LYS A 231 -48.38 11.99 -13.44
C LYS A 231 -48.66 10.91 -12.40
N PRO A 232 -49.77 10.15 -12.54
CA PRO A 232 -49.96 8.91 -11.79
C PRO A 232 -48.70 8.03 -11.86
N MET A 233 -48.37 7.37 -10.75
CA MET A 233 -47.19 6.52 -10.64
C MET A 233 -47.18 5.46 -11.75
N THR A 234 -48.32 4.82 -11.96
CA THR A 234 -48.52 3.77 -12.96
C THR A 234 -48.33 4.23 -14.41
N ASP A 235 -48.68 5.48 -14.72
CA ASP A 235 -48.46 6.08 -16.04
C ASP A 235 -46.99 6.46 -16.24
N LEU A 236 -46.37 7.05 -15.21
CA LEU A 236 -44.95 7.40 -15.23
C LEU A 236 -44.08 6.16 -15.45
N MET A 237 -44.35 5.06 -14.73
CA MET A 237 -43.62 3.81 -14.86
C MET A 237 -43.64 3.25 -16.29
N GLN A 238 -44.76 3.39 -17.01
CA GLN A 238 -44.86 3.00 -18.42
C GLN A 238 -44.05 3.93 -19.33
N GLU A 239 -44.11 5.25 -19.09
CA GLU A 239 -43.40 6.25 -19.89
C GLU A 239 -41.88 6.15 -19.77
N VAL A 240 -41.37 5.79 -18.58
CA VAL A 240 -39.93 5.61 -18.35
C VAL A 240 -39.41 4.24 -18.81
N GLY A 241 -40.22 3.48 -19.55
CA GLY A 241 -39.84 2.20 -20.16
C GLY A 241 -39.90 1.00 -19.21
N GLY A 242 -40.85 1.00 -18.26
CA GLY A 242 -41.14 -0.12 -17.36
C GLY A 242 -42.51 -0.77 -17.61
N ALA A 243 -42.97 -0.80 -18.86
CA ALA A 243 -44.25 -1.38 -19.24
C ALA A 243 -44.35 -2.88 -18.91
N GLU A 244 -43.26 -3.63 -19.07
CA GLU A 244 -43.19 -5.06 -18.71
C GLU A 244 -43.30 -5.25 -17.19
N PHE A 245 -42.57 -4.46 -16.41
CA PHE A 245 -42.66 -4.49 -14.95
C PHE A 245 -44.07 -4.11 -14.47
N MET A 246 -44.72 -3.14 -15.13
CA MET A 246 -46.10 -2.76 -14.84
C MET A 246 -47.11 -3.88 -15.06
N ARG A 247 -46.82 -4.87 -15.92
CA ARG A 247 -47.68 -6.07 -16.03
C ARG A 247 -47.59 -6.94 -14.78
N MET A 248 -46.41 -7.05 -14.17
CA MET A 248 -46.23 -7.75 -12.89
C MET A 248 -46.93 -7.00 -11.75
N VAL A 249 -46.81 -5.68 -11.70
CA VAL A 249 -47.49 -4.84 -10.69
C VAL A 249 -49.02 -5.03 -10.75
N LYS A 250 -49.59 -5.09 -11.96
CA LYS A 250 -51.02 -5.32 -12.17
C LYS A 250 -51.45 -6.73 -11.78
N SER A 251 -50.60 -7.74 -11.94
CA SER A 251 -50.94 -9.12 -11.59
C SER A 251 -50.97 -9.39 -10.08
N VAL A 252 -50.36 -8.52 -9.28
CA VAL A 252 -50.27 -8.65 -7.81
C VAL A 252 -51.12 -7.62 -7.05
N ASP A 253 -52.01 -6.91 -7.76
CA ASP A 253 -52.95 -5.93 -7.19
C ASP A 253 -52.29 -4.78 -6.39
N MET A 254 -51.08 -4.37 -6.78
CA MET A 254 -50.36 -3.27 -6.12
C MET A 254 -50.65 -1.88 -6.72
N SER A 255 -51.50 -1.80 -7.75
CA SER A 255 -51.74 -0.54 -8.48
C SER A 255 -52.35 0.55 -7.59
N ASP A 256 -53.33 0.20 -6.74
CA ASP A 256 -53.99 1.16 -5.86
C ASP A 256 -53.05 1.70 -4.76
N LYS A 257 -52.15 0.85 -4.26
CA LYS A 257 -51.15 1.25 -3.26
C LYS A 257 -50.14 2.24 -3.84
N LEU A 258 -49.70 2.00 -5.08
CA LEU A 258 -48.77 2.88 -5.80
C LEU A 258 -49.30 4.29 -6.05
N GLU A 259 -50.62 4.49 -6.02
CA GLU A 259 -51.25 5.80 -6.22
C GLU A 259 -51.70 6.48 -4.92
N SER A 260 -51.75 5.76 -3.80
CA SER A 260 -52.29 6.25 -2.52
C SER A 260 -51.25 6.51 -1.43
N GLU A 261 -50.08 5.86 -1.51
CA GLU A 261 -49.02 5.99 -0.50
C GLU A 261 -47.77 6.66 -1.07
N ASN A 262 -47.02 7.36 -0.22
CA ASN A 262 -45.73 7.93 -0.58
C ASN A 262 -44.68 6.83 -0.73
N LEU A 263 -44.38 6.42 -1.96
CA LEU A 263 -43.50 5.28 -2.25
C LEU A 263 -42.35 5.65 -3.17
N THR A 264 -41.26 4.90 -3.05
CA THR A 264 -40.17 4.90 -4.03
C THR A 264 -40.14 3.57 -4.75
N VAL A 265 -40.19 3.60 -6.09
CA VAL A 265 -40.23 2.40 -6.92
C VAL A 265 -39.00 2.33 -7.81
N PHE A 266 -38.25 1.24 -7.70
CA PHE A 266 -37.17 0.90 -8.63
C PHE A 266 -37.74 0.10 -9.79
N VAL A 267 -37.81 0.70 -10.97
CA VAL A 267 -38.45 0.11 -12.14
C VAL A 267 -37.39 -0.48 -13.05
N PRO A 268 -37.29 -1.82 -13.18
CA PRO A 268 -36.44 -2.39 -14.20
C PRO A 268 -36.96 -2.00 -15.57
N ASN A 269 -36.05 -1.57 -16.45
CA ASN A 269 -36.44 -1.25 -17.82
C ASN A 269 -36.95 -2.50 -18.57
N ASP A 270 -37.71 -2.31 -19.64
CA ASP A 270 -38.35 -3.41 -20.36
C ASP A 270 -37.34 -4.44 -20.89
N GLU A 271 -36.13 -4.01 -21.24
CA GLU A 271 -35.07 -4.91 -21.68
C GLU A 271 -34.56 -5.81 -20.53
N ALA A 272 -34.39 -5.24 -19.34
CA ALA A 272 -34.02 -5.96 -18.14
C ALA A 272 -35.04 -7.05 -17.78
N VAL A 273 -36.33 -6.75 -17.90
CA VAL A 273 -37.40 -7.71 -17.62
C VAL A 273 -37.36 -8.87 -18.64
N LYS A 274 -37.24 -8.56 -19.93
CA LYS A 274 -37.13 -9.59 -20.98
C LYS A 274 -35.89 -10.45 -20.82
N GLN A 275 -34.75 -9.86 -20.48
CA GLN A 275 -33.52 -10.59 -20.20
C GLN A 275 -33.72 -11.56 -19.03
N TYR A 276 -34.29 -11.07 -17.93
CA TYR A 276 -34.57 -11.89 -16.76
C TYR A 276 -35.52 -13.07 -17.08
N GLU A 277 -36.57 -12.82 -17.86
CA GLU A 277 -37.48 -13.88 -18.32
C GLU A 277 -36.73 -14.94 -19.15
N ASN A 278 -35.89 -14.52 -20.10
CA ASN A 278 -35.09 -15.43 -20.92
C ASN A 278 -34.12 -16.28 -20.08
N GLU A 279 -33.48 -15.69 -19.07
CA GLU A 279 -32.58 -16.40 -18.13
C GLU A 279 -33.34 -17.45 -17.29
N MET A 280 -34.55 -17.10 -16.83
CA MET A 280 -35.46 -18.04 -16.15
C MET A 280 -35.86 -19.21 -17.07
N PHE A 281 -36.17 -18.94 -18.34
CA PHE A 281 -36.50 -19.97 -19.32
C PHE A 281 -35.31 -20.90 -19.63
N ALA A 282 -34.10 -20.37 -19.74
CA ALA A 282 -32.90 -21.13 -20.09
C ALA A 282 -32.43 -22.07 -18.96
N THR A 283 -32.70 -21.73 -17.70
CA THR A 283 -32.26 -22.50 -16.52
C THR A 283 -33.23 -23.62 -16.11
N ASN A 284 -34.22 -23.96 -16.94
CA ASN A 284 -35.30 -24.90 -16.63
C ASN A 284 -36.08 -24.56 -15.33
N ASN A 285 -36.00 -23.31 -14.85
CA ASN A 285 -36.76 -22.80 -13.71
C ASN A 285 -38.16 -22.29 -14.16
N VAL A 286 -38.98 -23.27 -14.54
CA VAL A 286 -40.45 -23.32 -14.59
C VAL A 286 -41.24 -22.43 -15.59
N ARG A 287 -42.13 -23.13 -16.30
CA ARG A 287 -43.36 -22.70 -17.01
C ARG A 287 -44.04 -21.45 -16.41
N LEU A 288 -43.67 -20.25 -16.83
CA LEU A 288 -44.47 -19.03 -16.63
C LEU A 288 -45.65 -18.93 -17.63
N ARG A 289 -45.55 -19.58 -18.79
CA ARG A 289 -46.52 -19.36 -19.89
C ARG A 289 -47.71 -20.32 -19.98
N ARG A 290 -47.69 -21.47 -19.28
CA ARG A 290 -48.77 -22.50 -19.41
C ARG A 290 -49.85 -22.45 -18.33
N ARG A 291 -49.75 -21.54 -17.34
CA ARG A 291 -50.64 -21.55 -16.17
C ARG A 291 -51.88 -20.64 -16.30
N ILE A 292 -52.02 -19.91 -17.41
CA ILE A 292 -53.18 -19.04 -17.65
C ILE A 292 -54.33 -19.79 -18.38
N GLU A 293 -54.06 -20.94 -19.01
CA GLU A 293 -55.06 -21.60 -19.87
C GLU A 293 -55.71 -22.86 -19.28
N ASP A 294 -55.05 -23.65 -18.43
CA ASP A 294 -55.59 -24.97 -18.05
C ASP A 294 -55.78 -25.16 -16.53
N ASN A 295 -57.02 -25.51 -16.17
CA ASN A 295 -57.57 -25.66 -14.84
C ASN A 295 -57.33 -27.08 -14.29
N GLU A 296 -56.08 -27.45 -13.98
CA GLU A 296 -55.77 -28.76 -13.38
C GLU A 296 -55.02 -28.66 -12.03
N VAL A 297 -55.55 -29.40 -11.06
CA VAL A 297 -54.99 -29.64 -9.73
C VAL A 297 -54.21 -30.95 -9.76
N MET A 298 -52.94 -30.97 -9.32
CA MET A 298 -52.40 -31.90 -8.29
C MET A 298 -50.86 -32.03 -8.27
N THR A 299 -50.35 -31.99 -7.03
CA THR A 299 -49.20 -32.68 -6.37
C THR A 299 -47.94 -33.12 -7.13
N GLY A 300 -46.78 -32.70 -6.60
CA GLY A 300 -45.49 -33.38 -6.80
C GLY A 300 -44.28 -32.48 -6.51
N GLU A 301 -43.57 -32.77 -5.42
CA GLU A 301 -42.38 -32.07 -4.91
C GLU A 301 -41.24 -32.01 -5.96
N SER A 302 -40.83 -30.80 -6.35
CA SER A 302 -39.64 -30.58 -7.20
C SER A 302 -39.14 -29.13 -7.10
N PHE A 303 -37.99 -28.95 -6.43
CA PHE A 303 -37.04 -27.82 -6.51
C PHE A 303 -37.59 -26.37 -6.31
N LYS A 304 -37.28 -25.80 -5.12
CA LYS A 304 -37.57 -24.42 -4.71
C LYS A 304 -36.75 -23.39 -5.50
N SER A 305 -37.35 -22.79 -6.51
CA SER A 305 -37.08 -21.39 -6.91
C SER A 305 -38.38 -20.59 -6.79
N ASP A 306 -38.92 -20.57 -5.57
CA ASP A 306 -40.17 -19.90 -5.19
C ASP A 306 -39.96 -18.38 -5.04
N LEU A 307 -39.66 -17.66 -6.12
CA LEU A 307 -39.84 -16.21 -6.13
C LEU A 307 -41.17 -15.87 -6.79
N SER A 308 -42.16 -15.48 -6.00
CA SER A 308 -43.46 -15.03 -6.51
C SER A 308 -43.29 -13.71 -7.27
N PRO A 309 -44.10 -13.43 -8.31
CA PRO A 309 -44.24 -12.08 -8.86
C PRO A 309 -44.50 -11.02 -7.77
N THR A 310 -45.19 -11.40 -6.69
CA THR A 310 -45.41 -10.53 -5.52
C THR A 310 -44.09 -10.18 -4.85
N ASP A 311 -43.22 -11.15 -4.60
CA ASP A 311 -41.93 -10.92 -3.94
C ASP A 311 -41.02 -10.04 -4.79
N MET A 312 -41.05 -10.26 -6.11
CA MET A 312 -40.31 -9.43 -7.06
C MET A 312 -40.79 -7.98 -7.01
N VAL A 313 -42.11 -7.73 -7.10
CA VAL A 313 -42.63 -6.36 -7.06
C VAL A 313 -42.33 -5.70 -5.71
N LEU A 314 -42.60 -6.38 -4.59
CA LEU A 314 -42.37 -5.84 -3.25
C LEU A 314 -40.88 -5.56 -2.97
N ALA A 315 -39.96 -6.35 -3.53
CA ALA A 315 -38.52 -6.11 -3.41
C ALA A 315 -38.02 -4.89 -4.20
N HIS A 316 -38.84 -4.31 -5.08
CA HIS A 316 -38.52 -3.09 -5.84
C HIS A 316 -39.23 -1.84 -5.28
N VAL A 317 -40.06 -1.99 -4.26
CA VAL A 317 -40.81 -0.88 -3.66
C VAL A 317 -40.28 -0.61 -2.26
N ILE A 318 -40.07 0.66 -1.94
CA ILE A 318 -39.67 1.15 -0.62
C ILE A 318 -40.75 2.09 -0.07
N PRO A 319 -41.13 1.98 1.22
CA PRO A 319 -41.96 2.98 1.88
C PRO A 319 -41.22 4.32 2.02
N GLY A 320 -41.89 5.40 1.63
CA GLY A 320 -41.33 6.76 1.69
C GLY A 320 -40.64 7.20 0.41
N ILE A 321 -40.16 8.44 0.42
CA ILE A 321 -39.53 9.10 -0.72
C ILE A 321 -38.02 9.14 -0.52
N VAL A 322 -37.27 8.48 -1.42
CA VAL A 322 -35.81 8.42 -1.40
C VAL A 322 -35.24 9.15 -2.63
N ASP A 323 -34.58 10.29 -2.40
CA ASP A 323 -33.87 11.07 -3.42
C ASP A 323 -32.45 10.52 -3.62
N MET A 324 -32.11 10.11 -4.84
CA MET A 324 -30.79 9.55 -5.18
C MET A 324 -29.61 10.52 -4.95
N ASN A 325 -29.87 11.82 -4.80
CA ASN A 325 -28.83 12.79 -4.44
C ASN A 325 -28.49 12.78 -2.94
N GLU A 326 -29.29 12.12 -2.11
CA GLU A 326 -29.13 12.07 -0.65
C GLU A 326 -28.63 10.72 -0.15
N VAL A 327 -28.70 9.72 -1.01
CA VAL A 327 -28.25 8.36 -0.73
C VAL A 327 -26.74 8.36 -0.50
N SER A 328 -26.33 7.73 0.59
CA SER A 328 -24.92 7.51 0.93
C SER A 328 -24.43 6.16 0.41
N ASN A 329 -23.13 6.05 0.14
CA ASN A 329 -22.55 4.74 -0.20
C ASN A 329 -22.73 3.76 0.97
N GLU A 330 -23.08 2.51 0.67
CA GLU A 330 -23.41 1.44 1.63
C GLU A 330 -24.69 1.65 2.45
N GLU A 331 -25.53 2.62 2.08
CA GLU A 331 -26.84 2.81 2.72
C GLU A 331 -27.75 1.62 2.45
N VAL A 332 -28.37 1.09 3.49
CA VAL A 332 -29.30 -0.06 3.40
C VAL A 332 -30.71 0.43 3.64
N LEU A 333 -31.56 0.29 2.63
CA LEU A 333 -32.97 0.63 2.67
C LEU A 333 -33.81 -0.63 2.84
N HIS A 334 -34.98 -0.51 3.45
CA HIS A 334 -35.90 -1.63 3.65
C HIS A 334 -36.97 -1.62 2.55
N SER A 335 -37.12 -2.75 1.84
CA SER A 335 -38.18 -2.91 0.85
C SER A 335 -39.52 -3.25 1.51
N GLU A 336 -40.62 -3.13 0.77
CA GLU A 336 -41.95 -3.59 1.19
C GLU A 336 -42.02 -5.11 1.38
N LEU A 337 -41.07 -5.85 0.81
CA LEU A 337 -40.90 -7.28 1.10
C LEU A 337 -40.21 -7.46 2.45
N HIS A 338 -40.91 -8.10 3.39
CA HIS A 338 -40.40 -8.36 4.74
C HIS A 338 -39.07 -9.14 4.69
N ASN A 339 -38.07 -8.71 5.47
CA ASN A 339 -36.69 -9.25 5.51
C ASN A 339 -35.85 -9.09 4.22
N SER A 340 -36.32 -8.33 3.23
CA SER A 340 -35.51 -7.97 2.06
C SER A 340 -35.03 -6.52 2.14
N SER A 341 -33.75 -6.30 1.84
CA SER A 341 -33.11 -4.99 1.83
C SER A 341 -32.64 -4.57 0.45
N ILE A 342 -32.59 -3.25 0.21
CA ILE A 342 -31.96 -2.64 -0.96
C ILE A 342 -30.72 -1.90 -0.48
N ARG A 343 -29.55 -2.43 -0.81
CA ARG A 343 -28.26 -1.76 -0.57
C ARG A 343 -27.96 -0.81 -1.71
N MET A 344 -27.67 0.43 -1.36
CA MET A 344 -27.27 1.47 -2.28
C MET A 344 -25.75 1.60 -2.30
N ASN A 345 -25.16 1.67 -3.48
CA ASN A 345 -23.74 1.93 -3.65
C ASN A 345 -23.50 3.11 -4.59
N VAL A 346 -22.52 3.95 -4.26
CA VAL A 346 -22.17 5.15 -5.03
C VAL A 346 -20.69 5.06 -5.38
N TYR A 347 -20.40 4.91 -6.66
CA TYR A 347 -19.04 4.74 -7.17
C TYR A 347 -18.57 5.99 -7.93
N PRO A 348 -17.31 6.41 -7.76
CA PRO A 348 -16.74 7.48 -8.58
C PRO A 348 -16.63 7.02 -10.04
N GLY A 349 -17.37 7.65 -10.95
CA GLY A 349 -17.26 7.42 -12.40
C GLY A 349 -16.41 8.49 -13.09
N GLU A 350 -16.17 8.32 -14.40
CA GLU A 350 -15.32 9.24 -15.18
C GLU A 350 -15.95 10.63 -15.41
N LYS A 351 -17.30 10.68 -15.48
CA LYS A 351 -18.06 11.92 -15.71
C LYS A 351 -19.07 12.16 -14.59
N GLU A 352 -19.81 11.13 -14.24
CA GLU A 352 -20.82 11.14 -13.19
C GLU A 352 -20.63 9.90 -12.32
N ALA A 353 -21.10 9.96 -11.07
CA ALA A 353 -21.06 8.80 -10.18
C ALA A 353 -21.98 7.71 -10.72
N VAL A 354 -21.53 6.45 -10.63
CA VAL A 354 -22.38 5.30 -10.90
C VAL A 354 -23.09 4.95 -9.60
N VAL A 355 -24.42 5.03 -9.59
CA VAL A 355 -25.24 4.66 -8.44
C VAL A 355 -25.91 3.33 -8.73
N THR A 356 -25.90 2.42 -7.76
CA THR A 356 -26.57 1.12 -7.88
C THR A 356 -27.49 0.85 -6.69
N ALA A 357 -28.57 0.11 -6.94
CA ALA A 357 -29.47 -0.46 -5.95
C ALA A 357 -29.42 -2.00 -6.08
N ASN A 358 -28.96 -2.72 -5.06
CA ASN A 358 -28.68 -4.16 -5.13
C ASN A 358 -27.87 -4.53 -6.40
N CYS A 359 -26.83 -3.74 -6.64
CA CYS A 359 -26.01 -3.75 -7.84
C CYS A 359 -26.71 -3.44 -9.18
N ALA A 360 -28.02 -3.28 -9.26
CA ALA A 360 -28.69 -2.75 -10.44
C ALA A 360 -28.36 -1.26 -10.63
N GLU A 361 -27.82 -0.89 -11.79
CA GLU A 361 -27.43 0.49 -12.07
C GLU A 361 -28.66 1.38 -12.21
N ILE A 362 -28.66 2.54 -11.56
CA ILE A 362 -29.70 3.55 -11.72
C ILE A 362 -29.47 4.26 -13.05
N LYS A 363 -30.31 3.98 -14.05
CA LYS A 363 -30.26 4.57 -15.39
C LYS A 363 -30.97 5.91 -15.47
N SER A 364 -32.04 6.07 -14.69
CA SER A 364 -32.76 7.33 -14.54
C SER A 364 -33.21 7.47 -13.10
N ALA A 365 -32.93 8.61 -12.48
CA ALA A 365 -33.18 8.86 -11.07
C ALA A 365 -34.18 10.00 -10.87
N ASN A 366 -34.88 9.96 -9.73
CA ASN A 366 -35.70 11.05 -9.20
C ASN A 366 -36.82 11.50 -10.15
N ASN A 367 -37.50 10.55 -10.81
CA ASN A 367 -38.65 10.86 -11.65
C ASN A 367 -39.89 11.01 -10.76
N PRO A 368 -40.52 12.20 -10.68
CA PRO A 368 -41.59 12.45 -9.72
C PRO A 368 -42.96 12.04 -10.25
N SER A 369 -43.75 11.36 -9.41
CA SER A 369 -45.15 11.05 -9.65
C SER A 369 -46.06 11.78 -8.64
N THR A 370 -47.36 11.60 -8.76
CA THR A 370 -48.36 12.08 -7.78
C THR A 370 -48.23 11.45 -6.40
N ALA A 371 -47.60 10.27 -6.29
CA ALA A 371 -47.53 9.47 -5.08
C ALA A 371 -46.08 9.08 -4.69
N GLY A 372 -45.05 9.69 -5.30
CA GLY A 372 -43.67 9.48 -4.88
C GLY A 372 -42.64 9.56 -6.01
N LEU A 373 -41.63 8.69 -5.98
CA LEU A 373 -40.50 8.70 -6.92
C LEU A 373 -40.33 7.37 -7.65
N VAL A 374 -39.95 7.47 -8.93
CA VAL A 374 -39.55 6.35 -9.77
C VAL A 374 -38.08 6.47 -10.14
N HIS A 375 -37.34 5.39 -9.93
CA HIS A 375 -35.95 5.23 -10.37
C HIS A 375 -35.88 4.07 -11.35
N VAL A 376 -35.39 4.30 -12.57
CA VAL A 376 -35.22 3.24 -13.56
C VAL A 376 -33.91 2.50 -13.29
N VAL A 377 -33.98 1.18 -13.18
CA VAL A 377 -32.83 0.31 -12.92
C VAL A 377 -32.49 -0.58 -14.12
N SER A 378 -31.22 -0.95 -14.24
CA SER A 378 -30.68 -1.67 -15.39
C SER A 378 -30.98 -3.17 -15.41
N ARG A 379 -31.51 -3.73 -14.31
CA ARG A 379 -31.83 -5.16 -14.17
C ARG A 379 -32.94 -5.38 -13.15
N VAL A 380 -33.60 -6.53 -13.21
CA VAL A 380 -34.53 -6.98 -12.16
C VAL A 380 -33.73 -7.31 -10.89
N MET A 381 -34.08 -6.67 -9.78
CA MET A 381 -33.51 -6.92 -8.45
C MET A 381 -34.15 -8.16 -7.83
N LYS A 382 -33.33 -9.09 -7.35
CA LYS A 382 -33.80 -10.25 -6.57
C LYS A 382 -33.90 -9.86 -5.09
N PRO A 383 -34.85 -10.43 -4.32
CA PRO A 383 -34.90 -10.25 -2.87
C PRO A 383 -33.57 -10.62 -2.20
N VAL A 384 -33.14 -9.79 -1.25
CA VAL A 384 -31.86 -9.97 -0.53
C VAL A 384 -32.16 -10.31 0.92
N GLU A 385 -32.19 -11.60 1.22
CA GLU A 385 -32.60 -12.13 2.54
C GLU A 385 -31.49 -12.88 3.28
N LYS A 386 -30.42 -13.27 2.56
CA LYS A 386 -29.34 -14.11 3.07
C LYS A 386 -28.06 -13.30 3.27
N THR A 387 -27.31 -13.63 4.32
CA THR A 387 -25.92 -13.17 4.49
C THR A 387 -24.99 -13.81 3.45
N LEU A 388 -23.76 -13.28 3.30
CA LEU A 388 -22.74 -13.82 2.39
C LEU A 388 -22.51 -15.31 2.61
N ILE A 389 -22.35 -15.73 3.87
CA ILE A 389 -22.08 -17.14 4.20
C ILE A 389 -23.28 -18.05 3.95
N GLU A 390 -24.50 -17.58 4.21
CA GLU A 390 -25.73 -18.33 3.91
C GLU A 390 -25.96 -18.46 2.41
N LEU A 391 -25.67 -17.42 1.64
CA LEU A 391 -25.72 -17.44 0.18
C LEU A 391 -24.71 -18.45 -0.37
N ILE A 392 -23.45 -18.39 0.08
CA ILE A 392 -22.39 -19.31 -0.33
C ILE A 392 -22.75 -20.77 -0.01
N ARG A 393 -23.31 -21.05 1.18
CA ARG A 393 -23.75 -22.40 1.58
C ARG A 393 -24.94 -22.90 0.77
N ALA A 394 -25.84 -22.00 0.37
CA ALA A 394 -27.02 -22.36 -0.39
C ALA A 394 -26.73 -22.65 -1.87
N GLU A 395 -25.58 -22.22 -2.38
CA GLU A 395 -25.19 -22.34 -3.78
C GLU A 395 -24.40 -23.66 -4.03
N PRO A 396 -24.97 -24.65 -4.74
CA PRO A 396 -24.33 -25.96 -4.91
C PRO A 396 -22.97 -25.89 -5.62
N SER A 397 -22.83 -24.93 -6.54
CA SER A 397 -21.57 -24.71 -7.28
C SER A 397 -20.43 -24.20 -6.40
N LEU A 398 -20.71 -23.75 -5.17
CA LEU A 398 -19.75 -23.22 -4.20
C LEU A 398 -19.46 -24.17 -3.02
N SER A 399 -19.93 -25.43 -3.08
CA SER A 399 -19.81 -26.39 -1.98
C SER A 399 -18.37 -26.60 -1.46
N MET A 400 -17.37 -26.69 -2.35
CA MET A 400 -15.96 -26.81 -1.96
C MET A 400 -15.45 -25.52 -1.30
N PHE A 401 -15.81 -24.36 -1.84
CA PHE A 401 -15.43 -23.07 -1.27
C PHE A 401 -16.00 -22.88 0.14
N SER A 402 -17.27 -23.24 0.35
CA SER A 402 -17.91 -23.24 1.67
C SER A 402 -17.17 -24.13 2.66
N GLN A 403 -16.82 -25.36 2.26
CA GLN A 403 -16.06 -26.29 3.12
C GLN A 403 -14.69 -25.73 3.49
N ILE A 404 -14.00 -25.10 2.55
CA ILE A 404 -12.67 -24.51 2.77
C ILE A 404 -12.75 -23.31 3.73
N LEU A 405 -13.77 -22.45 3.59
CA LEU A 405 -14.02 -21.34 4.50
C LEU A 405 -14.24 -21.82 5.94
N GLU A 406 -15.00 -22.90 6.12
CA GLU A 406 -15.25 -23.53 7.42
C GLU A 406 -13.97 -24.11 8.02
N ASN A 407 -13.23 -24.92 7.27
CA ASN A 407 -11.98 -25.51 7.73
C ASN A 407 -10.87 -24.49 8.01
N SER A 408 -10.98 -23.29 7.43
CA SER A 408 -10.02 -22.19 7.63
C SER A 408 -10.44 -21.19 8.70
N ASN A 409 -11.60 -21.38 9.35
CA ASN A 409 -12.19 -20.49 10.35
C ASN A 409 -12.39 -19.03 9.86
N LEU A 410 -12.81 -18.83 8.61
CA LEU A 410 -13.11 -17.50 8.05
C LEU A 410 -14.61 -17.17 7.97
N THR A 411 -15.48 -18.10 8.35
CA THR A 411 -16.95 -17.92 8.30
C THR A 411 -17.44 -16.83 9.25
N GLN A 412 -16.83 -16.72 10.44
CA GLN A 412 -17.15 -15.66 11.42
C GLN A 412 -16.84 -14.28 10.85
N MET A 413 -15.66 -14.10 10.26
CA MET A 413 -15.25 -12.86 9.60
C MET A 413 -16.26 -12.43 8.53
N LEU A 414 -16.70 -13.38 7.67
CA LEU A 414 -17.70 -13.11 6.63
C LEU A 414 -19.10 -12.77 7.17
N SER A 415 -19.38 -13.08 8.43
CA SER A 415 -20.67 -12.77 9.08
C SER A 415 -20.63 -11.44 9.82
N GLU A 416 -19.48 -11.07 10.39
CA GLU A 416 -19.31 -9.87 11.22
C GLU A 416 -19.06 -8.59 10.41
N HIS A 417 -18.48 -8.69 9.22
CA HIS A 417 -18.19 -7.52 8.40
C HIS A 417 -19.46 -6.96 7.75
N PRO A 418 -19.65 -5.62 7.75
CA PRO A 418 -20.91 -4.99 7.32
C PRO A 418 -21.12 -4.98 5.81
N HIS A 419 -20.05 -4.94 5.01
CA HIS A 419 -20.08 -4.92 3.55
C HIS A 419 -18.78 -5.46 2.98
N MET A 420 -18.87 -6.41 2.04
CA MET A 420 -17.72 -7.02 1.37
C MET A 420 -18.07 -7.46 -0.04
N THR A 421 -17.05 -7.79 -0.82
CA THR A 421 -17.17 -8.53 -2.09
C THR A 421 -16.42 -9.84 -1.98
N VAL A 422 -17.08 -10.94 -2.35
CA VAL A 422 -16.46 -12.27 -2.39
C VAL A 422 -16.44 -12.76 -3.83
N PHE A 423 -15.24 -12.91 -4.39
CA PHE A 423 -15.02 -13.59 -5.66
C PHE A 423 -14.94 -15.10 -5.39
N ALA A 424 -16.07 -15.80 -5.34
CA ALA A 424 -16.14 -17.19 -4.90
C ALA A 424 -15.79 -18.17 -6.05
N PRO A 425 -14.70 -18.96 -5.95
CA PRO A 425 -14.40 -19.96 -6.97
C PRO A 425 -15.43 -21.10 -6.93
N ASN A 426 -15.95 -21.47 -8.09
CA ASN A 426 -16.84 -22.64 -8.21
C ASN A 426 -16.08 -23.97 -8.02
N ASN A 427 -16.80 -25.07 -7.84
CA ASN A 427 -16.20 -26.40 -7.67
C ASN A 427 -15.27 -26.75 -8.86
N ALA A 428 -15.66 -26.38 -10.10
CA ALA A 428 -14.86 -26.60 -11.29
C ALA A 428 -13.52 -25.84 -11.28
N ALA A 429 -13.43 -24.70 -10.59
CA ALA A 429 -12.20 -23.95 -10.39
C ALA A 429 -11.20 -24.74 -9.54
N PHE A 430 -11.69 -25.38 -8.47
CA PHE A 430 -10.87 -26.26 -7.63
C PHE A 430 -10.49 -27.55 -8.36
N ASP A 431 -11.39 -28.10 -9.19
CA ASP A 431 -11.09 -29.32 -9.95
C ASP A 431 -9.99 -29.18 -11.00
N LYS A 432 -9.73 -27.95 -11.47
CA LYS A 432 -8.60 -27.62 -12.36
C LYS A 432 -7.26 -27.56 -11.63
N MET A 433 -7.24 -27.61 -10.29
CA MET A 433 -6.01 -27.55 -9.50
C MET A 433 -5.33 -28.91 -9.39
N GLU A 434 -4.02 -28.90 -9.07
CA GLU A 434 -3.30 -30.12 -8.72
C GLU A 434 -3.96 -30.81 -7.52
N SER A 435 -4.16 -32.13 -7.60
CA SER A 435 -4.90 -32.90 -6.61
C SER A 435 -4.27 -32.83 -5.21
N GLY A 436 -2.94 -32.81 -5.11
CA GLY A 436 -2.21 -32.67 -3.86
C GLY A 436 -2.51 -31.34 -3.15
N LEU A 437 -2.40 -30.23 -3.90
CA LEU A 437 -2.69 -28.89 -3.39
C LEU A 437 -4.17 -28.72 -3.06
N ARG A 438 -5.08 -29.19 -3.92
CA ARG A 438 -6.53 -29.18 -3.69
C ARG A 438 -6.88 -29.89 -2.37
N ASN A 439 -6.31 -31.07 -2.12
CA ASN A 439 -6.55 -31.83 -0.88
C ASN A 439 -5.98 -31.13 0.37
N LYS A 440 -4.90 -30.35 0.24
CA LYS A 440 -4.41 -29.49 1.34
C LYS A 440 -5.40 -28.35 1.61
N TYR A 441 -5.88 -27.67 0.57
CA TYR A 441 -6.85 -26.57 0.69
C TYR A 441 -8.17 -27.02 1.29
N LEU A 442 -8.72 -28.15 0.84
CA LEU A 442 -9.93 -28.74 1.39
C LEU A 442 -9.82 -29.06 2.88
N ARG A 443 -8.61 -29.29 3.41
CA ARG A 443 -8.34 -29.53 4.84
C ARG A 443 -8.00 -28.26 5.63
N GLY A 444 -8.09 -27.07 5.02
CA GLY A 444 -7.68 -25.82 5.67
C GLY A 444 -6.15 -25.70 5.87
N GLN A 445 -5.36 -26.48 5.14
CA GLN A 445 -3.89 -26.53 5.24
C GLN A 445 -3.21 -25.68 4.15
N ALA A 446 -1.88 -25.56 4.23
CA ALA A 446 -1.07 -24.67 3.41
C ALA A 446 -1.50 -23.20 3.57
N CYS A 447 -1.17 -22.34 2.60
CA CYS A 447 -1.49 -20.91 2.65
C CYS A 447 -2.91 -20.57 2.18
N ILE A 448 -3.86 -21.49 2.40
CA ILE A 448 -5.25 -21.33 1.96
C ILE A 448 -5.92 -20.13 2.61
N LYS A 449 -5.54 -19.73 3.84
CA LYS A 449 -6.05 -18.51 4.45
C LYS A 449 -5.71 -17.26 3.63
N SER A 450 -4.47 -17.15 3.13
CA SER A 450 -4.05 -16.05 2.25
C SER A 450 -4.81 -16.10 0.93
N VAL A 451 -4.97 -17.29 0.35
CA VAL A 451 -5.78 -17.49 -0.87
C VAL A 451 -7.22 -17.03 -0.65
N LEU A 452 -7.89 -17.45 0.43
CA LEU A 452 -9.27 -17.05 0.72
C LEU A 452 -9.40 -15.54 0.93
N LYS A 453 -8.47 -14.93 1.66
CA LYS A 453 -8.43 -13.47 1.85
C LYS A 453 -8.23 -12.72 0.53
N HIS A 454 -7.49 -13.29 -0.42
CA HIS A 454 -7.31 -12.72 -1.76
C HIS A 454 -8.57 -12.75 -2.63
N HIS A 455 -9.54 -13.61 -2.29
CA HIS A 455 -10.86 -13.62 -2.92
C HIS A 455 -11.86 -12.66 -2.26
N ILE A 456 -11.46 -11.93 -1.21
CA ILE A 456 -12.36 -11.09 -0.42
C ILE A 456 -11.85 -9.66 -0.40
N VAL A 457 -12.72 -8.72 -0.77
CA VAL A 457 -12.43 -7.28 -0.76
C VAL A 457 -13.32 -6.60 0.28
N PRO A 458 -12.79 -5.70 1.14
CA PRO A 458 -13.53 -5.06 2.23
C PRO A 458 -14.50 -3.95 1.77
N HIS A 459 -15.03 -4.03 0.54
CA HIS A 459 -15.98 -3.07 -0.05
C HIS A 459 -16.97 -3.82 -0.94
N THR A 460 -18.20 -3.31 -1.11
CA THR A 460 -19.15 -3.87 -2.07
C THR A 460 -18.88 -3.31 -3.46
N ILE A 461 -18.46 -4.17 -4.39
CA ILE A 461 -18.10 -3.83 -5.76
C ILE A 461 -19.09 -4.54 -6.69
N CYS A 462 -20.03 -3.77 -7.22
CA CYS A 462 -20.94 -4.21 -8.27
C CYS A 462 -20.25 -4.19 -9.63
N THR A 463 -20.60 -5.10 -10.53
CA THR A 463 -19.99 -5.13 -11.87
C THR A 463 -20.27 -3.84 -12.65
N ALA A 464 -21.45 -3.23 -12.48
CA ALA A 464 -21.82 -1.96 -13.12
C ALA A 464 -20.84 -0.82 -12.81
N ALA A 465 -20.13 -0.87 -11.69
CA ALA A 465 -19.12 0.12 -11.30
C ALA A 465 -17.79 -0.03 -12.04
N ILE A 466 -17.56 -1.19 -12.67
CA ILE A 466 -16.28 -1.53 -13.30
C ILE A 466 -16.33 -1.13 -14.78
N PRO A 467 -15.63 -0.05 -15.19
CA PRO A 467 -15.61 0.39 -16.58
C PRO A 467 -14.86 -0.60 -17.48
N ASN A 468 -14.90 -0.39 -18.80
CA ASN A 468 -14.10 -1.15 -19.79
C ASN A 468 -12.60 -0.74 -19.76
N LYS A 469 -12.04 -0.58 -18.56
CA LYS A 469 -10.64 -0.23 -18.30
C LYS A 469 -10.19 -0.99 -17.07
N LYS A 470 -8.89 -1.30 -17.01
CA LYS A 470 -8.29 -1.97 -15.86
C LYS A 470 -8.41 -1.11 -14.60
N ARG A 471 -8.94 -1.72 -13.54
CA ARG A 471 -8.98 -1.19 -12.18
C ARG A 471 -8.21 -2.10 -11.25
N SER A 472 -7.85 -1.61 -10.08
CA SER A 472 -7.22 -2.41 -9.04
C SER A 472 -7.81 -2.04 -7.69
N THR A 473 -7.93 -3.03 -6.82
CA THR A 473 -8.36 -2.89 -5.43
C THR A 473 -7.41 -3.65 -4.53
N ILE A 474 -7.46 -3.38 -3.23
CA ILE A 474 -6.73 -4.15 -2.22
C ILE A 474 -7.71 -5.16 -1.62
N ASP A 475 -7.26 -6.40 -1.50
CA ASP A 475 -8.01 -7.49 -0.88
C ASP A 475 -7.84 -7.50 0.67
N LEU A 476 -8.36 -8.53 1.36
CA LEU A 476 -8.10 -8.73 2.78
C LEU A 476 -6.70 -9.29 3.12
N ASN A 477 -5.94 -9.72 2.12
CA ASN A 477 -4.58 -10.22 2.28
C ASN A 477 -3.54 -9.07 2.20
N GLY A 478 -3.97 -7.86 1.87
CA GLY A 478 -3.12 -6.70 1.62
C GLY A 478 -2.44 -6.71 0.24
N GLU A 479 -2.89 -7.55 -0.69
CA GLU A 479 -2.39 -7.64 -2.06
C GLU A 479 -3.32 -6.95 -3.06
N TRP A 480 -2.73 -6.48 -4.15
CA TRP A 480 -3.47 -5.87 -5.25
C TRP A 480 -4.22 -6.94 -6.04
N LEU A 481 -5.50 -6.68 -6.30
CA LEU A 481 -6.37 -7.48 -7.14
C LEU A 481 -6.83 -6.65 -8.33
N SER A 482 -6.51 -7.09 -9.55
CA SER A 482 -6.97 -6.44 -10.78
C SER A 482 -8.41 -6.80 -11.11
N LEU A 483 -9.14 -5.83 -11.65
CA LEU A 483 -10.50 -5.97 -12.14
C LEU A 483 -10.56 -5.37 -13.54
N GLU A 484 -10.89 -6.17 -14.55
CA GLU A 484 -10.95 -5.74 -15.94
C GLU A 484 -12.05 -6.47 -16.70
N ARG A 485 -12.45 -5.96 -17.86
CA ARG A 485 -13.42 -6.64 -18.73
C ARG A 485 -12.70 -7.20 -19.95
N ASP A 486 -13.02 -8.43 -20.31
CA ASP A 486 -12.53 -9.01 -21.57
C ASP A 486 -13.27 -8.41 -22.78
N ALA A 487 -12.93 -8.88 -23.99
CA ALA A 487 -13.57 -8.43 -25.23
C ALA A 487 -15.07 -8.77 -25.31
N SER A 488 -15.56 -9.74 -24.53
CA SER A 488 -16.98 -10.09 -24.42
C SER A 488 -17.73 -9.22 -23.40
N GLY A 489 -17.01 -8.40 -22.64
CA GLY A 489 -17.55 -7.61 -21.54
C GLY A 489 -17.62 -8.39 -20.21
N THR A 490 -17.13 -9.62 -20.15
CA THR A 490 -17.11 -10.44 -18.93
C THR A 490 -16.06 -9.90 -17.96
N LEU A 491 -16.41 -9.81 -16.68
CA LEU A 491 -15.47 -9.40 -15.63
C LEU A 491 -14.39 -10.48 -15.43
N VAL A 492 -13.14 -10.07 -15.63
CA VAL A 492 -11.93 -10.82 -15.30
C VAL A 492 -11.33 -10.23 -14.02
N VAL A 493 -11.06 -11.12 -13.07
CA VAL A 493 -10.56 -10.81 -11.74
C VAL A 493 -9.16 -11.42 -11.59
N GLY A 494 -8.24 -10.65 -11.03
CA GLY A 494 -6.81 -10.99 -11.05
C GLY A 494 -6.32 -11.09 -12.50
N ASP A 495 -5.43 -12.05 -12.78
CA ASP A 495 -4.86 -12.19 -14.12
C ASP A 495 -5.79 -12.92 -15.11
N LYS A 496 -6.61 -13.88 -14.64
CA LYS A 496 -7.31 -14.85 -15.54
C LYS A 496 -8.63 -15.43 -15.02
N ALA A 497 -9.16 -15.02 -13.86
CA ALA A 497 -10.39 -15.61 -13.33
C ALA A 497 -11.62 -14.93 -13.93
N HIS A 498 -12.41 -15.64 -14.72
CA HIS A 498 -13.59 -15.07 -15.36
C HIS A 498 -14.80 -15.28 -14.46
N THR A 499 -15.65 -14.26 -14.38
CA THR A 499 -16.88 -14.31 -13.60
C THR A 499 -17.95 -15.05 -14.40
N GLU A 500 -18.51 -16.13 -13.85
CA GLU A 500 -19.60 -16.91 -14.45
C GLU A 500 -20.97 -16.39 -14.02
N THR A 501 -21.08 -15.96 -12.76
CA THR A 501 -22.30 -15.36 -12.22
C THR A 501 -21.90 -14.18 -11.37
N SER A 502 -22.43 -13.01 -11.71
CA SER A 502 -22.06 -11.75 -11.06
C SER A 502 -23.19 -11.21 -10.21
N ASP A 503 -22.83 -10.35 -9.25
CA ASP A 503 -23.76 -9.51 -8.48
C ASP A 503 -24.82 -10.29 -7.69
N LEU A 504 -24.42 -11.42 -7.10
CA LEU A 504 -25.28 -12.15 -6.17
C LEU A 504 -25.30 -11.40 -4.83
N MET A 505 -26.34 -10.59 -4.64
CA MET A 505 -26.47 -9.75 -3.46
C MET A 505 -26.76 -10.56 -2.19
N ALA A 506 -26.06 -10.20 -1.12
CA ALA A 506 -26.29 -10.64 0.24
C ALA A 506 -26.55 -9.44 1.15
N THR A 507 -27.13 -9.67 2.33
CA THR A 507 -27.47 -8.60 3.29
C THR A 507 -26.23 -7.81 3.74
N ASN A 508 -25.06 -8.45 3.76
CA ASN A 508 -23.77 -7.86 4.14
C ASN A 508 -22.71 -7.87 3.03
N GLY A 509 -23.11 -7.91 1.74
CA GLY A 509 -22.16 -7.77 0.63
C GLY A 509 -22.64 -8.31 -0.70
N VAL A 510 -21.70 -8.67 -1.57
CA VAL A 510 -21.96 -9.24 -2.89
C VAL A 510 -21.02 -10.42 -3.17
N VAL A 511 -21.54 -11.46 -3.84
CA VAL A 511 -20.78 -12.60 -4.33
C VAL A 511 -20.70 -12.57 -5.86
N HIS A 512 -19.51 -12.78 -6.40
CA HIS A 512 -19.25 -13.03 -7.80
C HIS A 512 -18.64 -14.42 -7.94
N ILE A 513 -19.30 -15.34 -8.64
CA ILE A 513 -18.81 -16.69 -8.86
C ILE A 513 -17.76 -16.66 -9.99
N VAL A 514 -16.56 -17.17 -9.71
CA VAL A 514 -15.45 -17.19 -10.67
C VAL A 514 -15.03 -18.61 -11.04
N ASN A 515 -14.52 -18.78 -12.25
CA ASN A 515 -14.18 -20.09 -12.82
C ASN A 515 -12.75 -20.59 -12.54
N LYS A 516 -12.00 -19.86 -11.70
CA LYS A 516 -10.60 -20.12 -11.36
C LYS A 516 -10.29 -19.63 -9.95
N VAL A 517 -9.46 -20.40 -9.23
CA VAL A 517 -8.88 -19.97 -7.95
C VAL A 517 -7.78 -18.94 -8.21
N ILE A 518 -7.93 -17.76 -7.64
CA ILE A 518 -6.99 -16.64 -7.72
C ILE A 518 -5.92 -16.84 -6.64
N GLN A 519 -4.71 -17.19 -7.04
CA GLN A 519 -3.61 -17.41 -6.10
C GLN A 519 -2.83 -16.11 -5.88
N PRO A 520 -2.78 -15.57 -4.64
CA PRO A 520 -1.93 -14.44 -4.31
C PRO A 520 -0.45 -14.85 -4.38
N LYS A 521 0.45 -13.87 -4.49
CA LYS A 521 1.90 -14.14 -4.45
C LYS A 521 2.30 -14.78 -3.12
N SER A 522 1.74 -14.30 -2.01
CA SER A 522 2.00 -14.85 -0.67
C SER A 522 1.46 -16.27 -0.41
N ALA A 523 0.80 -16.91 -1.38
CA ALA A 523 0.43 -18.32 -1.30
C ALA A 523 1.27 -19.22 -2.23
N GLN A 524 2.20 -18.64 -2.99
CA GLN A 524 3.08 -19.41 -3.87
C GLN A 524 4.26 -19.99 -3.08
N PRO A 525 4.85 -21.11 -3.53
CA PRO A 525 6.11 -21.61 -2.99
C PRO A 525 7.22 -20.57 -3.11
N THR A 526 8.14 -20.54 -2.14
CA THR A 526 9.25 -19.59 -2.09
C THR A 526 10.11 -19.68 -3.37
N SER A 527 10.37 -20.90 -3.85
CA SER A 527 11.13 -21.13 -5.08
C SER A 527 10.52 -20.44 -6.31
N GLN A 528 9.19 -20.45 -6.41
CA GLN A 528 8.47 -19.82 -7.51
C GLN A 528 8.54 -18.29 -7.43
N ILE A 529 8.47 -17.72 -6.23
CA ILE A 529 8.57 -16.26 -6.04
C ILE A 529 9.96 -15.77 -6.39
N LEU A 530 10.99 -16.45 -5.88
CA LEU A 530 12.39 -16.15 -6.19
C LEU A 530 12.69 -16.30 -7.69
N SER A 531 12.04 -17.24 -8.38
CA SER A 531 12.18 -17.37 -9.83
C SER A 531 11.55 -16.18 -10.57
N GLN A 532 10.40 -15.68 -10.10
CA GLN A 532 9.71 -14.52 -10.70
C GLN A 532 10.43 -13.21 -10.43
N SER A 533 11.18 -13.09 -9.33
CA SER A 533 12.05 -11.94 -9.02
C SER A 533 13.47 -12.05 -9.57
N ASN A 534 13.74 -13.02 -10.47
CA ASN A 534 15.02 -13.24 -11.14
C ASN A 534 16.19 -13.69 -10.24
N HIS A 535 15.93 -14.35 -9.10
CA HIS A 535 16.97 -14.96 -8.26
C HIS A 535 17.39 -16.36 -8.74
N THR A 536 17.66 -16.50 -10.04
CA THR A 536 17.97 -17.78 -10.69
C THR A 536 19.25 -18.43 -10.18
N THR A 537 20.33 -17.67 -10.00
CA THR A 537 21.63 -18.19 -9.54
C THR A 537 21.51 -18.67 -8.10
N TRP A 538 20.76 -17.95 -7.26
CA TRP A 538 20.47 -18.39 -5.90
C TRP A 538 19.70 -19.72 -5.89
N LEU A 539 18.67 -19.86 -6.71
CA LEU A 539 17.90 -21.11 -6.82
C LEU A 539 18.75 -22.29 -7.28
N GLU A 540 19.72 -22.08 -8.18
CA GLU A 540 20.69 -23.10 -8.57
C GLU A 540 21.54 -23.57 -7.38
N LEU A 541 21.99 -22.64 -6.52
CA LEU A 541 22.74 -22.96 -5.30
C LEU A 541 21.88 -23.75 -4.30
N VAL A 542 20.62 -23.33 -4.09
CA VAL A 542 19.67 -24.06 -3.22
C VAL A 542 19.41 -25.48 -3.76
N GLN A 543 19.31 -25.62 -5.08
CA GLN A 543 19.16 -26.92 -5.73
C GLN A 543 20.41 -27.80 -5.57
N LYS A 544 21.61 -27.25 -5.77
CA LYS A 544 22.89 -27.96 -5.54
C LYS A 544 23.06 -28.37 -4.07
N ALA A 545 22.57 -27.55 -3.13
CA ALA A 545 22.55 -27.83 -1.70
C ALA A 545 21.47 -28.85 -1.27
N ASN A 546 20.61 -29.30 -2.20
CA ASN A 546 19.47 -30.19 -1.94
C ASN A 546 18.51 -29.63 -0.87
N LEU A 547 18.19 -28.34 -0.98
CA LEU A 547 17.35 -27.59 -0.02
C LEU A 547 16.07 -27.00 -0.62
N MET A 548 15.69 -27.37 -1.86
CA MET A 548 14.46 -26.88 -2.50
C MET A 548 13.21 -27.22 -1.68
N ASP A 549 13.10 -28.45 -1.21
CA ASP A 549 11.98 -28.87 -0.36
C ASP A 549 11.95 -28.09 0.97
N MET A 550 13.12 -27.72 1.50
CA MET A 550 13.19 -26.95 2.74
C MET A 550 12.61 -25.54 2.55
N ILE A 551 13.00 -24.82 1.50
CA ILE A 551 12.53 -23.44 1.28
C ILE A 551 11.04 -23.37 0.93
N ASP A 552 10.47 -24.43 0.35
CA ASP A 552 9.07 -24.48 -0.08
C ASP A 552 8.11 -25.04 0.98
N GLN A 553 8.62 -25.83 1.94
CA GLN A 553 7.79 -26.48 2.96
C GLN A 553 7.96 -25.87 4.35
N THR A 554 9.04 -25.14 4.60
CA THR A 554 9.28 -24.52 5.91
C THR A 554 8.37 -23.31 6.09
N VAL A 555 7.56 -23.34 7.15
CA VAL A 555 6.72 -22.21 7.56
C VAL A 555 7.49 -21.29 8.49
N ASN A 556 7.05 -20.04 8.57
CA ASN A 556 7.62 -19.02 9.45
C ASN A 556 9.12 -18.77 9.17
N LEU A 557 9.48 -18.70 7.88
CA LEU A 557 10.86 -18.56 7.41
C LEU A 557 11.12 -17.14 6.89
N THR A 558 12.24 -16.56 7.29
CA THR A 558 12.86 -15.39 6.66
C THR A 558 14.05 -15.85 5.84
N MET A 559 14.13 -15.47 4.57
CA MET A 559 15.28 -15.71 3.71
C MET A 559 15.94 -14.39 3.35
N PHE A 560 17.25 -14.32 3.47
CA PHE A 560 18.06 -13.21 2.98
C PHE A 560 18.73 -13.67 1.69
N VAL A 561 18.25 -13.18 0.54
CA VAL A 561 18.67 -13.69 -0.77
C VAL A 561 19.67 -12.74 -1.39
N PRO A 562 20.92 -13.15 -1.67
CA PRO A 562 21.88 -12.30 -2.34
C PRO A 562 21.40 -11.92 -3.74
N SER A 563 21.62 -10.66 -4.11
CA SER A 563 21.33 -10.16 -5.45
C SER A 563 22.11 -10.94 -6.53
N GLU A 564 21.54 -11.05 -7.73
CA GLU A 564 22.24 -11.63 -8.88
C GLU A 564 23.57 -10.93 -9.16
N ALA A 565 23.63 -9.61 -8.97
CA ALA A 565 24.87 -8.84 -9.13
C ALA A 565 25.95 -9.29 -8.13
N SER A 566 25.58 -9.57 -6.88
CA SER A 566 26.51 -10.04 -5.86
C SER A 566 27.00 -11.48 -6.10
N LEU A 567 26.13 -12.38 -6.57
CA LEU A 567 26.49 -13.77 -6.85
C LEU A 567 27.37 -13.91 -8.10
N ASN A 568 27.24 -12.99 -9.06
CA ASN A 568 28.03 -13.00 -10.31
C ASN A 568 29.34 -12.21 -10.21
N GLU A 569 29.64 -11.61 -9.06
CA GLU A 569 30.93 -10.97 -8.80
C GLU A 569 32.05 -12.03 -8.89
N PRO A 570 33.15 -11.80 -9.63
CA PRO A 570 34.09 -12.87 -10.00
C PRO A 570 34.65 -13.66 -8.80
N ALA A 571 35.01 -12.97 -7.72
CA ALA A 571 35.55 -13.62 -6.52
C ALA A 571 34.49 -14.43 -5.79
N THR A 572 33.28 -13.88 -5.63
CA THR A 572 32.14 -14.58 -5.03
C THR A 572 31.76 -15.83 -5.85
N LYS A 573 31.70 -15.70 -7.19
CA LYS A 573 31.37 -16.81 -8.08
C LYS A 573 32.40 -17.93 -8.03
N GLU A 574 33.69 -17.61 -8.14
CA GLU A 574 34.77 -18.60 -8.05
C GLU A 574 34.73 -19.34 -6.71
N LYS A 575 34.45 -18.61 -5.62
CA LYS A 575 34.30 -19.19 -4.28
C LYS A 575 33.12 -20.16 -4.19
N LEU A 576 31.95 -19.76 -4.69
CA LEU A 576 30.74 -20.60 -4.67
C LEU A 576 30.88 -21.85 -5.56
N ASP A 577 31.52 -21.71 -6.73
CA ASP A 577 31.76 -22.82 -7.66
C ASP A 577 32.76 -23.85 -7.09
N ALA A 578 33.67 -23.43 -6.20
CA ALA A 578 34.63 -24.30 -5.53
C ALA A 578 34.07 -25.04 -4.29
N MET A 579 32.87 -24.68 -3.81
CA MET A 579 32.27 -25.27 -2.61
C MET A 579 31.66 -26.65 -2.87
N SER A 580 31.76 -27.55 -1.89
CA SER A 580 31.02 -28.81 -1.90
C SER A 580 29.51 -28.58 -1.67
N PRO A 581 28.64 -29.55 -2.02
CA PRO A 581 27.21 -29.49 -1.68
C PRO A 581 26.94 -29.26 -0.19
N GLU A 582 27.77 -29.82 0.71
CA GLU A 582 27.65 -29.62 2.16
C GLU A 582 27.99 -28.19 2.57
N ALA A 583 29.06 -27.61 2.00
CA ALA A 583 29.40 -26.22 2.27
C ALA A 583 28.32 -25.26 1.75
N LEU A 584 27.76 -25.53 0.56
CA LEU A 584 26.63 -24.77 0.02
C LEU A 584 25.39 -24.89 0.89
N ARG A 585 25.15 -26.07 1.49
CA ARG A 585 24.07 -26.28 2.45
C ARG A 585 24.20 -25.34 3.64
N ASP A 586 25.39 -25.24 4.23
CA ASP A 586 25.63 -24.34 5.37
C ASP A 586 25.43 -22.87 4.97
N VAL A 587 25.87 -22.47 3.77
CA VAL A 587 25.63 -21.13 3.23
C VAL A 587 24.13 -20.84 3.12
N VAL A 588 23.34 -21.71 2.50
CA VAL A 588 21.89 -21.50 2.31
C VAL A 588 21.14 -21.49 3.65
N LEU A 589 21.51 -22.37 4.58
CA LEU A 589 20.94 -22.38 5.93
C LEU A 589 21.29 -21.09 6.69
N TYR A 590 22.50 -20.57 6.53
CA TYR A 590 22.90 -19.30 7.14
C TYR A 590 22.13 -18.09 6.59
N HIS A 591 21.72 -18.14 5.32
CA HIS A 591 20.85 -17.13 4.71
C HIS A 591 19.37 -17.28 5.07
N SER A 592 19.02 -18.25 5.91
CA SER A 592 17.65 -18.52 6.33
C SER A 592 17.53 -18.38 7.85
N ALA A 593 16.42 -17.85 8.33
CA ALA A 593 16.17 -17.63 9.75
C ALA A 593 14.71 -17.85 10.14
N GLN A 594 14.48 -18.08 11.43
CA GLN A 594 13.16 -18.13 12.03
C GLN A 594 13.11 -17.23 13.28
N PRO A 595 12.00 -16.52 13.53
CA PRO A 595 10.72 -16.54 12.80
C PRO A 595 10.77 -15.80 11.45
N LYS A 596 9.63 -15.80 10.74
CA LYS A 596 9.34 -14.89 9.62
C LYS A 596 9.32 -13.47 10.17
N VAL A 597 10.10 -12.58 9.56
CA VAL A 597 10.21 -11.16 9.94
C VAL A 597 10.00 -10.32 8.70
N CYS A 598 8.85 -9.64 8.62
CA CYS A 598 8.60 -8.67 7.57
C CYS A 598 9.32 -7.34 7.85
N SER A 599 9.48 -6.49 6.83
CA SER A 599 10.19 -5.21 6.97
C SER A 599 9.61 -4.30 8.07
N CYS A 600 8.29 -4.35 8.29
CA CYS A 600 7.61 -3.59 9.33
C CYS A 600 7.83 -4.13 10.75
N GLU A 601 8.37 -5.33 10.89
CA GLU A 601 8.69 -6.00 12.16
C GLU A 601 10.19 -5.91 12.50
N MET A 602 11.01 -5.38 11.57
CA MET A 602 12.44 -5.21 11.79
C MET A 602 12.72 -4.07 12.77
N GLU A 603 13.53 -4.36 13.78
CA GLU A 603 13.97 -3.41 14.79
C GLU A 603 15.50 -3.29 14.79
N ASN A 604 16.04 -2.21 15.35
CA ASN A 604 17.49 -2.10 15.54
C ASN A 604 17.96 -3.13 16.57
N ASP A 605 19.13 -3.73 16.34
CA ASP A 605 19.71 -4.79 17.18
C ASP A 605 18.84 -6.05 17.32
N MET A 606 17.91 -6.27 16.38
CA MET A 606 17.07 -7.47 16.37
C MET A 606 17.92 -8.68 16.01
N VAL A 607 17.92 -9.72 16.87
CA VAL A 607 18.64 -10.96 16.61
C VAL A 607 17.65 -12.07 16.29
N VAL A 608 17.86 -12.76 15.17
CA VAL A 608 17.09 -13.94 14.76
C VAL A 608 17.98 -15.17 14.69
N ASN A 609 17.40 -16.33 14.98
CA ASN A 609 18.14 -17.58 14.88
C ASN A 609 18.20 -18.01 13.42
N SER A 610 19.41 -18.27 12.93
CA SER A 610 19.58 -18.89 11.63
C SER A 610 19.06 -20.32 11.65
N THR A 611 18.68 -20.86 10.49
CA THR A 611 18.39 -22.30 10.36
C THR A 611 19.67 -23.13 10.34
N LEU A 612 20.85 -22.50 10.20
CA LEU A 612 22.13 -23.13 10.48
C LEU A 612 22.34 -23.23 12.00
N GLU A 613 22.50 -24.46 12.50
CA GLU A 613 22.53 -24.73 13.94
C GLU A 613 23.60 -23.91 14.68
N GLY A 614 23.20 -23.27 15.78
CA GLY A 614 24.08 -22.47 16.64
C GLY A 614 24.45 -21.09 16.08
N GLN A 615 23.98 -20.72 14.89
CA GLN A 615 24.25 -19.44 14.26
C GLN A 615 23.08 -18.46 14.44
N LYS A 616 23.41 -17.18 14.52
CA LYS A 616 22.45 -16.08 14.67
C LYS A 616 22.69 -15.06 13.56
N LEU A 617 21.64 -14.34 13.19
CA LEU A 617 21.72 -13.18 12.29
C LEU A 617 21.25 -11.95 13.04
N GLN A 618 22.05 -10.90 13.02
CA GLN A 618 21.68 -9.61 13.59
C GLN A 618 21.15 -8.69 12.49
N ILE A 619 19.97 -8.11 12.72
CA ILE A 619 19.33 -7.11 11.87
C ILE A 619 19.49 -5.75 12.54
N ASN A 620 19.96 -4.77 11.79
CA ASN A 620 20.17 -3.41 12.28
C ASN A 620 19.43 -2.41 11.40
N MET A 621 18.89 -1.36 12.02
CA MET A 621 18.04 -0.35 11.39
C MET A 621 18.72 1.01 11.50
N PHE A 622 19.27 1.50 10.39
CA PHE A 622 19.95 2.79 10.35
C PHE A 622 19.01 3.87 9.81
N SER A 623 18.48 4.70 10.71
CA SER A 623 17.69 5.87 10.33
C SER A 623 18.57 7.11 10.19
N ASN A 624 18.35 7.92 9.16
CA ASN A 624 18.98 9.24 9.09
C ASN A 624 18.11 10.23 9.86
N PRO A 625 18.62 10.90 10.91
CA PRO A 625 17.83 11.82 11.73
C PRO A 625 17.21 12.99 10.94
N LEU A 626 17.77 13.35 9.78
CA LEU A 626 17.25 14.43 8.93
C LEU A 626 16.12 14.00 7.99
N PHE A 627 16.00 12.70 7.72
CA PHE A 627 15.05 12.15 6.77
C PHE A 627 14.33 10.96 7.38
N SER A 628 13.53 11.21 8.41
CA SER A 628 12.58 10.25 8.99
C SER A 628 11.50 9.74 8.00
N GLY A 629 11.52 10.22 6.76
CA GLY A 629 10.68 9.75 5.64
C GLY A 629 11.44 9.03 4.51
N LEU A 630 12.77 8.92 4.56
CA LEU A 630 13.52 8.02 3.68
C LEU A 630 13.63 6.66 4.38
N GLN A 631 13.41 5.56 3.66
CA GLN A 631 13.51 4.20 4.21
C GLN A 631 14.83 4.05 4.99
N ALA A 632 14.71 3.69 6.26
CA ALA A 632 15.87 3.34 7.07
C ALA A 632 16.67 2.26 6.35
N ARG A 633 18.00 2.39 6.31
CA ARG A 633 18.85 1.36 5.74
C ARG A 633 18.84 0.19 6.71
N ALA A 634 18.25 -0.93 6.31
CA ALA A 634 18.32 -2.16 7.07
C ALA A 634 19.54 -2.97 6.61
N THR A 635 20.20 -3.64 7.55
CA THR A 635 21.27 -4.60 7.25
C THR A 635 21.04 -5.89 8.01
N VAL A 636 21.44 -7.02 7.44
CA VAL A 636 21.59 -8.30 8.14
C VAL A 636 23.06 -8.67 8.20
N GLN A 637 23.57 -8.93 9.41
CA GLN A 637 24.99 -8.89 9.77
C GLN A 637 25.63 -7.57 9.33
N CYS A 638 26.11 -7.44 8.10
CA CYS A 638 26.44 -6.15 7.50
C CYS A 638 26.08 -6.04 6.00
N ALA A 639 25.40 -7.06 5.47
CA ALA A 639 24.83 -7.01 4.12
C ALA A 639 23.61 -6.09 4.14
N ARG A 640 23.55 -5.13 3.23
CA ARG A 640 22.43 -4.20 3.16
C ARG A 640 21.25 -4.91 2.52
N ILE A 641 20.08 -4.76 3.13
CA ILE A 641 18.82 -5.19 2.54
C ILE A 641 18.42 -4.15 1.50
N ILE A 642 18.32 -4.57 0.23
CA ILE A 642 18.06 -3.70 -0.92
C ILE A 642 16.62 -3.78 -1.41
N ASN A 643 15.99 -4.94 -1.31
CA ASN A 643 14.55 -5.13 -1.53
C ASN A 643 13.98 -5.95 -0.37
N THR A 644 12.75 -5.63 0.03
CA THR A 644 12.10 -6.24 1.19
C THR A 644 10.76 -6.85 0.83
N ASP A 645 10.32 -7.81 1.63
CA ASP A 645 8.96 -8.35 1.61
C ASP A 645 8.55 -9.05 0.30
N GLU A 646 9.44 -9.85 -0.28
CA GLU A 646 9.05 -10.86 -1.25
C GLU A 646 8.31 -11.99 -0.53
N LYS A 647 6.99 -11.81 -0.37
CA LYS A 647 6.14 -12.69 0.44
C LYS A 647 5.81 -13.97 -0.31
N GLY A 648 6.10 -15.10 0.34
CA GLY A 648 5.66 -16.43 -0.06
C GLY A 648 4.82 -17.13 0.98
N CYS A 649 4.53 -18.39 0.70
CA CYS A 649 3.66 -19.20 1.53
C CYS A 649 4.25 -19.40 2.94
N GLU A 650 3.80 -18.59 3.90
CA GLU A 650 4.35 -18.48 5.26
C GLU A 650 5.86 -18.18 5.30
N THR A 651 6.38 -17.56 4.24
CA THR A 651 7.78 -17.16 4.11
C THR A 651 7.90 -15.71 3.67
N VAL A 652 9.06 -15.11 3.91
CA VAL A 652 9.41 -13.81 3.36
C VAL A 652 10.87 -13.84 2.91
N ALA A 653 11.14 -13.36 1.71
CA ALA A 653 12.49 -13.13 1.23
C ALA A 653 12.81 -11.63 1.20
N HIS A 654 14.03 -11.30 1.62
CA HIS A 654 14.61 -9.97 1.57
C HIS A 654 15.88 -10.06 0.74
N GLU A 655 16.00 -9.25 -0.31
CA GLU A 655 17.19 -9.24 -1.15
C GLU A 655 18.31 -8.45 -0.46
N ILE A 656 19.53 -9.00 -0.50
CA ILE A 656 20.72 -8.40 0.11
C ILE A 656 21.82 -8.13 -0.92
N ASP A 657 22.65 -7.12 -0.67
CA ASP A 657 23.66 -6.66 -1.63
C ASP A 657 24.97 -7.48 -1.65
N ARG A 658 25.12 -8.48 -0.79
CA ARG A 658 26.28 -9.38 -0.75
C ARG A 658 25.96 -10.73 -0.13
N LEU A 659 26.77 -11.74 -0.42
CA LEU A 659 26.71 -13.06 0.22
C LEU A 659 27.01 -12.96 1.72
N LEU A 660 26.21 -13.63 2.56
CA LEU A 660 26.48 -13.82 3.99
C LEU A 660 27.41 -15.02 4.19
N GLU A 661 28.49 -14.80 4.95
CA GLU A 661 29.42 -15.85 5.31
C GLU A 661 29.23 -16.25 6.77
N PRO A 662 29.00 -17.54 7.09
CA PRO A 662 28.88 -17.99 8.46
C PRO A 662 30.17 -17.71 9.24
N PRO A 663 30.11 -17.01 10.39
CA PRO A 663 31.29 -16.74 11.20
C PRO A 663 31.81 -18.04 11.82
N THR A 664 33.10 -18.30 11.67
CA THR A 664 33.74 -19.53 12.15
C THR A 664 34.25 -19.41 13.58
N GLN A 665 34.65 -18.22 14.00
CA GLN A 665 35.32 -17.94 15.28
C GLN A 665 34.90 -16.60 15.90
N PRO A 666 35.04 -16.43 17.23
CA PRO A 666 34.84 -15.14 17.92
C PRO A 666 35.88 -14.08 17.51
N ALA A 667 35.60 -12.80 17.74
CA ALA A 667 36.40 -11.67 17.27
C ALA A 667 37.82 -11.70 17.84
N VAL A 668 37.98 -12.09 19.11
CA VAL A 668 39.30 -12.21 19.76
C VAL A 668 40.14 -13.30 19.10
N GLU A 669 39.55 -14.46 18.80
CA GLU A 669 40.22 -15.55 18.10
C GLU A 669 40.52 -15.19 16.64
N PHE A 670 39.64 -14.42 16.02
CA PHE A 670 39.88 -13.82 14.72
C PHE A 670 41.11 -12.92 14.72
N VAL A 671 41.25 -12.02 15.68
CA VAL A 671 42.44 -11.15 15.78
C VAL A 671 43.70 -11.98 16.01
N LYS A 672 43.64 -13.00 16.88
CA LYS A 672 44.79 -13.86 17.20
C LYS A 672 45.30 -14.69 16.02
N SER A 673 44.39 -15.20 15.20
CA SER A 673 44.72 -16.06 14.05
C SER A 673 45.17 -15.26 12.82
N ASN A 674 44.95 -13.94 12.80
CA ASN A 674 45.25 -13.09 11.66
C ASN A 674 46.72 -12.64 11.63
N GLN A 675 47.42 -12.95 10.53
CA GLN A 675 48.84 -12.61 10.35
C GLN A 675 49.13 -11.11 10.22
N ASN A 676 48.12 -10.28 9.97
CA ASN A 676 48.27 -8.83 9.81
C ASN A 676 47.92 -8.05 11.09
N LEU A 677 47.53 -8.73 12.17
CA LEU A 677 47.09 -8.13 13.44
C LEU A 677 47.95 -8.60 14.62
N THR A 678 49.17 -9.05 14.38
CA THR A 678 50.03 -9.67 15.41
C THR A 678 50.40 -8.71 16.54
N VAL A 679 50.66 -7.43 16.23
CA VAL A 679 50.98 -6.40 17.22
C VAL A 679 49.75 -6.08 18.07
N PHE A 680 48.58 -5.95 17.44
CA PHE A 680 47.34 -5.68 18.14
C PHE A 680 46.92 -6.86 19.04
N SER A 681 47.09 -8.09 18.54
CA SER A 681 46.89 -9.33 19.29
C SER A 681 47.72 -9.35 20.59
N GLN A 682 49.01 -8.98 20.52
CA GLN A 682 49.89 -8.87 21.71
C GLN A 682 49.41 -7.81 22.71
N ILE A 683 48.84 -6.70 22.24
CA ILE A 683 48.32 -5.62 23.11
C ILE A 683 47.03 -6.07 23.81
N ILE A 684 46.13 -6.75 23.09
CA ILE A 684 44.87 -7.27 23.66
C ILE A 684 45.16 -8.34 24.72
N GLU A 685 46.23 -9.12 24.56
CA GLU A 685 46.54 -10.25 25.42
C GLU A 685 46.70 -9.84 26.91
N GLY A 686 45.89 -10.44 27.78
CA GLY A 686 45.92 -10.21 29.23
C GLY A 686 45.22 -8.94 29.72
N THR A 687 44.49 -8.24 28.84
CA THR A 687 43.62 -7.10 29.22
C THR A 687 42.33 -7.58 29.91
N LYS A 688 41.68 -6.71 30.69
CA LYS A 688 40.40 -7.04 31.35
C LYS A 688 39.29 -7.18 30.31
N ILE A 689 39.26 -6.31 29.31
CA ILE A 689 38.30 -6.36 28.20
C ILE A 689 38.41 -7.65 27.38
N MET A 690 39.62 -8.22 27.23
CA MET A 690 39.76 -9.54 26.61
C MET A 690 39.05 -10.64 27.41
N ALA A 691 39.15 -10.60 28.74
CA ALA A 691 38.45 -11.55 29.60
C ALA A 691 36.92 -11.35 29.48
N GLU A 692 36.45 -10.10 29.54
CA GLU A 692 35.04 -9.74 29.34
C GLU A 692 34.48 -10.24 27.99
N LEU A 693 35.27 -10.12 26.91
CA LEU A 693 34.93 -10.63 25.58
C LEU A 693 34.86 -12.15 25.53
N LEU A 694 35.84 -12.84 26.13
CA LEU A 694 35.84 -14.30 26.18
C LEU A 694 34.71 -14.87 27.05
N GLU A 695 34.22 -14.10 28.01
CA GLU A 695 33.05 -14.43 28.84
C GLU A 695 31.71 -14.13 28.12
N GLY A 696 31.73 -13.45 26.97
CA GLY A 696 30.52 -13.04 26.24
C GLY A 696 29.73 -11.94 26.96
N SER A 697 30.38 -11.14 27.80
CA SER A 697 29.73 -10.08 28.60
C SER A 697 29.53 -8.76 27.85
N VAL A 698 30.06 -8.67 26.63
CA VAL A 698 30.05 -7.48 25.77
C VAL A 698 29.59 -7.92 24.38
N GLU A 699 28.28 -7.85 24.13
CA GLU A 699 27.65 -8.11 22.82
C GLU A 699 26.37 -7.24 22.68
N PRO A 700 26.08 -6.67 21.50
CA PRO A 700 26.94 -6.60 20.30
C PRO A 700 28.08 -5.57 20.45
N PHE A 701 29.12 -5.67 19.62
CA PHE A 701 30.18 -4.65 19.54
C PHE A 701 30.83 -4.60 18.16
N THR A 702 31.58 -3.52 17.91
CA THR A 702 32.45 -3.39 16.74
C THR A 702 33.90 -3.19 17.17
N LEU A 703 34.80 -4.08 16.76
CA LEU A 703 36.23 -4.00 17.01
C LEU A 703 36.97 -3.35 15.82
N LEU A 704 37.59 -2.21 16.08
CA LEU A 704 38.45 -1.52 15.13
C LEU A 704 39.89 -2.01 15.30
N ALA A 705 40.31 -2.99 14.51
CA ALA A 705 41.61 -3.64 14.62
C ALA A 705 42.68 -2.93 13.78
N PRO A 706 43.68 -2.23 14.38
CA PRO A 706 44.75 -1.62 13.61
C PRO A 706 45.69 -2.68 13.03
N SER A 707 46.05 -2.56 11.76
CA SER A 707 47.00 -3.48 11.12
C SER A 707 48.43 -3.31 11.67
N ASP A 708 49.26 -4.34 11.54
CA ASP A 708 50.67 -4.29 11.95
C ASP A 708 51.44 -3.16 11.24
N GLU A 709 51.08 -2.86 10.00
CA GLU A 709 51.63 -1.73 9.25
C GLU A 709 51.30 -0.38 9.90
N SER A 710 50.11 -0.25 10.49
CA SER A 710 49.66 0.99 11.12
C SER A 710 50.48 1.37 12.35
N PHE A 711 51.12 0.40 12.99
CA PHE A 711 51.98 0.61 14.17
C PHE A 711 53.40 1.07 13.83
N LYS A 712 53.84 1.00 12.56
CA LYS A 712 55.21 1.42 12.17
C LYS A 712 55.53 2.88 12.49
N ASN A 713 54.50 3.73 12.51
CA ASN A 713 54.62 5.16 12.78
C ASN A 713 54.38 5.52 14.26
N VAL A 714 54.13 4.53 15.12
CA VAL A 714 53.98 4.72 16.57
C VAL A 714 55.38 4.68 17.21
N PRO A 715 55.73 5.65 18.09
CA PRO A 715 57.01 5.62 18.79
C PRO A 715 57.21 4.30 19.54
N GLU A 716 58.41 3.72 19.44
CA GLU A 716 58.72 2.42 20.05
C GLU A 716 58.51 2.41 21.57
N ALA A 717 58.77 3.54 22.24
CA ALA A 717 58.52 3.69 23.67
C ALA A 717 57.02 3.55 24.03
N ASP A 718 56.13 4.14 23.23
CA ASP A 718 54.69 4.05 23.44
C ASP A 718 54.19 2.63 23.14
N LEU A 719 54.74 2.00 22.10
CA LEU A 719 54.41 0.62 21.75
C LEU A 719 54.82 -0.37 22.85
N ASN A 720 56.02 -0.20 23.43
CA ASN A 720 56.49 -1.04 24.53
C ASN A 720 55.63 -0.82 25.79
N THR A 721 55.26 0.43 26.07
CA THR A 721 54.35 0.75 27.17
C THR A 721 53.00 0.05 26.99
N LEU A 722 52.41 0.09 25.79
CA LEU A 722 51.15 -0.61 25.49
C LEU A 722 51.24 -2.14 25.60
N LYS A 723 52.43 -2.73 25.46
CA LYS A 723 52.62 -4.18 25.61
C LYS A 723 52.81 -4.59 27.08
N GLU A 724 53.48 -3.75 27.86
CA GLU A 724 53.86 -4.02 29.26
C GLU A 724 52.78 -3.59 30.26
N ASP A 725 52.17 -2.41 30.08
CA ASP A 725 51.13 -1.87 30.96
C ASP A 725 49.74 -2.34 30.54
N LYS A 726 49.19 -3.30 31.28
CA LYS A 726 47.88 -3.89 30.98
C LYS A 726 46.69 -2.99 31.26
N GLU A 727 46.81 -1.98 32.13
CA GLU A 727 45.71 -1.01 32.33
C GLU A 727 45.67 0.01 31.18
N MET A 728 46.84 0.44 30.71
CA MET A 728 46.91 1.29 29.52
C MET A 728 46.47 0.53 28.26
N ALA A 729 46.90 -0.73 28.12
CA ALA A 729 46.45 -1.61 27.04
C ALA A 729 44.93 -1.80 27.06
N ASP A 730 44.32 -2.02 28.23
CA ASP A 730 42.86 -2.15 28.38
C ASP A 730 42.12 -0.90 27.89
N THR A 731 42.57 0.28 28.34
CA THR A 731 42.01 1.57 27.92
C THR A 731 42.17 1.78 26.41
N PHE A 732 43.34 1.41 25.86
CA PHE A 732 43.61 1.47 24.43
C PHE A 732 42.65 0.58 23.65
N VAL A 733 42.47 -0.68 24.05
CA VAL A 733 41.57 -1.62 23.37
C VAL A 733 40.11 -1.16 23.48
N ARG A 734 39.65 -0.70 24.66
CA ARG A 734 38.30 -0.14 24.83
C ARG A 734 38.01 1.04 23.91
N LYS A 735 39.02 1.87 23.60
CA LYS A 735 38.88 2.97 22.63
C LYS A 735 38.71 2.50 21.18
N HIS A 736 39.15 1.28 20.88
CA HIS A 736 38.97 0.62 19.59
C HIS A 736 37.70 -0.24 19.51
N MET A 737 36.87 -0.26 20.55
CA MET A 737 35.64 -1.03 20.60
C MET A 737 34.43 -0.11 20.66
N LEU A 738 33.59 -0.13 19.64
CA LEU A 738 32.33 0.60 19.62
C LEU A 738 31.25 -0.22 20.34
N GLU A 739 30.35 0.47 21.05
CA GLU A 739 29.21 -0.10 21.76
C GLU A 739 28.16 -0.70 20.82
N ASP A 740 28.05 -0.17 19.59
CA ASP A 740 27.06 -0.59 18.60
C ASP A 740 27.65 -1.51 17.52
N HIS A 741 26.75 -2.23 16.82
CA HIS A 741 27.08 -3.04 15.64
C HIS A 741 27.17 -2.16 14.37
N VAL A 742 28.28 -1.44 14.22
CA VAL A 742 28.50 -0.45 13.16
C VAL A 742 29.05 -1.12 11.91
N CYS A 743 28.20 -1.34 10.92
CA CYS A 743 28.62 -1.80 9.60
C CYS A 743 29.16 -0.67 8.75
N CYS A 744 30.15 -0.91 7.88
CA CYS A 744 30.61 0.10 6.95
C CYS A 744 29.46 0.57 6.04
N SER A 745 28.58 -0.34 5.59
CA SER A 745 27.37 -0.02 4.80
C SER A 745 26.41 0.98 5.47
N SER A 746 26.42 1.05 6.81
CA SER A 746 25.63 2.02 7.59
C SER A 746 26.20 3.43 7.56
N VAL A 747 27.52 3.57 7.40
CA VAL A 747 28.19 4.88 7.43
C VAL A 747 27.90 5.62 6.13
N THR A 748 27.02 6.62 6.23
CA THR A 748 26.58 7.43 5.09
C THR A 748 27.43 8.69 4.95
N PRO A 749 27.58 9.24 3.72
CA PRO A 749 28.10 10.59 3.57
C PRO A 749 27.13 11.57 4.24
N VAL A 750 27.59 12.27 5.28
CA VAL A 750 26.83 13.32 5.95
C VAL A 750 27.13 14.66 5.32
N MET A 751 26.09 15.44 5.04
CA MET A 751 26.26 16.83 4.61
C MET A 751 26.68 17.68 5.79
N TRP A 752 27.61 18.59 5.57
CA TRP A 752 27.93 19.62 6.55
C TRP A 752 26.67 20.42 6.89
N PRO A 753 26.37 20.73 8.18
CA PRO A 753 27.25 20.63 9.35
C PRO A 753 27.06 19.37 10.22
N PHE A 754 26.43 18.31 9.72
CA PHE A 754 26.07 17.13 10.53
C PHE A 754 27.22 16.12 10.61
N VAL A 755 27.30 15.42 11.75
CA VAL A 755 28.32 14.41 12.04
C VAL A 755 27.62 13.17 12.59
N ASN A 756 28.02 11.99 12.14
CA ASN A 756 27.61 10.73 12.80
C ASN A 756 28.66 10.40 13.86
N GLU A 757 28.24 9.93 15.02
CA GLU A 757 29.14 9.53 16.09
C GLU A 757 28.74 8.15 16.61
N ALA A 758 29.72 7.38 17.07
CA ALA A 758 29.50 6.15 17.83
C ALA A 758 30.32 6.18 19.12
N SER A 759 29.71 5.76 20.22
CA SER A 759 30.38 5.62 21.51
C SER A 759 31.31 4.42 21.50
N ASN A 760 32.50 4.59 22.08
CA ASN A 760 33.38 3.46 22.40
C ASN A 760 33.33 3.10 23.88
N LEU A 761 33.80 1.90 24.21
CA LEU A 761 33.83 1.37 25.57
C LEU A 761 34.79 2.13 26.52
N ALA A 762 35.55 3.10 26.01
CA ALA A 762 36.33 4.04 26.81
C ALA A 762 35.53 5.32 27.18
N GLY A 763 34.25 5.40 26.81
CA GLY A 763 33.37 6.54 27.09
C GLY A 763 33.62 7.76 26.21
N THR A 764 34.24 7.57 25.04
CA THR A 764 34.49 8.65 24.08
C THR A 764 33.74 8.42 22.77
N ASN A 765 33.23 9.49 22.18
CA ASN A 765 32.56 9.42 20.88
C ASN A 765 33.59 9.47 19.75
N LEU A 766 33.37 8.63 18.75
CA LEU A 766 34.16 8.56 17.54
C LEU A 766 33.33 9.02 16.35
N GLU A 767 33.81 10.05 15.65
CA GLU A 767 33.18 10.52 14.41
C GLU A 767 33.22 9.42 13.34
N LEU A 768 32.07 9.13 12.73
CA LEU A 768 31.91 8.21 11.61
C LEU A 768 31.64 9.00 10.34
N ARG A 769 32.47 8.82 9.32
CA ARG A 769 32.31 9.57 8.06
C ARG A 769 32.66 8.73 6.85
N ARG A 770 31.86 8.83 5.79
CA ARG A 770 32.24 8.34 4.47
C ARG A 770 32.74 9.49 3.61
N ASP A 771 33.94 9.36 3.05
CA ASP A 771 34.49 10.38 2.14
C ASP A 771 33.95 10.25 0.71
N SER A 772 34.28 11.22 -0.14
CA SER A 772 33.86 11.26 -1.55
C SER A 772 34.44 10.11 -2.39
N ALA A 773 35.52 9.48 -1.94
CA ALA A 773 36.08 8.27 -2.55
C ALA A 773 35.40 6.99 -2.02
N GLY A 774 34.38 7.12 -1.17
CA GLY A 774 33.65 6.00 -0.59
C GLY A 774 34.37 5.32 0.57
N ARG A 775 35.50 5.83 1.07
CA ARG A 775 36.22 5.22 2.20
C ARG A 775 35.54 5.59 3.51
N VAL A 776 35.47 4.64 4.43
CA VAL A 776 34.87 4.81 5.76
C VAL A 776 35.95 5.23 6.76
N HIS A 777 35.69 6.31 7.47
CA HIS A 777 36.55 6.90 8.50
C HIS A 777 35.92 6.67 9.87
N PHE A 778 36.75 6.18 10.78
CA PHE A 778 36.51 6.03 12.21
C PHE A 778 37.43 7.03 12.93
N GLY A 779 36.94 8.25 13.12
CA GLY A 779 37.72 9.41 13.53
C GLY A 779 38.80 9.75 12.51
N GLN A 780 40.07 9.63 12.91
CA GLN A 780 41.22 9.86 12.02
C GLN A 780 41.69 8.59 11.29
N ALA A 781 41.12 7.43 11.62
CA ALA A 781 41.51 6.16 11.02
C ALA A 781 40.59 5.82 9.86
N VAL A 782 41.12 5.20 8.82
CA VAL A 782 40.38 4.74 7.64
C VAL A 782 40.27 3.23 7.69
N ALA A 783 39.07 2.70 7.45
CA ALA A 783 38.86 1.27 7.29
C ALA A 783 39.53 0.78 5.99
N THR A 784 40.45 -0.17 6.11
CA THR A 784 41.11 -0.82 4.97
C THR A 784 40.35 -2.05 4.51
N HIS A 785 39.79 -2.81 5.46
CA HIS A 785 38.92 -3.96 5.22
C HIS A 785 37.74 -3.85 6.18
N CYS A 786 36.53 -3.88 5.63
CA CYS A 786 35.29 -3.67 6.37
C CYS A 786 34.54 -4.99 6.57
N ASP A 787 33.66 -4.99 7.58
CA ASP A 787 32.57 -5.95 7.75
C ASP A 787 33.04 -7.40 7.91
N ASN A 788 34.17 -7.65 8.60
CA ASN A 788 34.57 -9.01 8.95
C ASN A 788 33.70 -9.50 10.10
N ILE A 789 32.71 -10.35 9.79
CA ILE A 789 31.75 -10.85 10.78
C ILE A 789 32.40 -11.95 11.64
N ALA A 790 32.36 -11.77 12.95
CA ALA A 790 32.71 -12.78 13.95
C ALA A 790 31.44 -13.29 14.65
N LYS A 791 31.57 -14.31 15.51
CA LYS A 791 30.41 -14.90 16.21
C LYS A 791 29.73 -13.96 17.21
N ASP A 792 30.48 -13.00 17.73
CA ASP A 792 30.17 -12.11 18.86
C ASP A 792 30.20 -10.62 18.46
N GLY A 793 30.61 -10.28 17.24
CA GLY A 793 30.68 -8.89 16.79
C GLY A 793 31.28 -8.71 15.39
N VAL A 794 31.64 -7.48 15.04
CA VAL A 794 32.23 -7.13 13.73
C VAL A 794 33.64 -6.60 13.91
N VAL A 795 34.56 -7.01 13.04
CA VAL A 795 35.93 -6.52 13.01
C VAL A 795 36.18 -5.68 11.75
N HIS A 796 36.61 -4.43 11.93
CA HIS A 796 37.08 -3.56 10.84
C HIS A 796 38.57 -3.35 10.95
N PHE A 797 39.31 -3.51 9.86
CA PHE A 797 40.74 -3.23 9.86
C PHE A 797 40.95 -1.75 9.64
N ILE A 798 41.73 -1.10 10.48
CA ILE A 798 42.00 0.34 10.37
C ILE A 798 43.47 0.61 10.07
N ASN A 799 43.73 1.66 9.29
CA ASN A 799 45.09 2.03 8.87
C ASN A 799 45.87 2.84 9.90
N LYS A 800 45.27 3.18 11.06
CA LYS A 800 45.88 4.02 12.09
C LYS A 800 45.34 3.65 13.48
N PRO A 801 46.21 3.45 14.48
CA PRO A 801 45.76 3.25 15.86
C PRO A 801 45.11 4.51 16.44
N LEU A 802 44.03 4.33 17.20
CA LEU A 802 43.34 5.37 17.94
C LEU A 802 44.06 5.64 19.27
N LEU A 803 45.19 6.33 19.23
CA LEU A 803 46.00 6.60 20.42
C LEU A 803 45.25 7.50 21.45
N PRO A 804 45.45 7.30 22.76
CA PRO A 804 45.00 8.23 23.80
C PRO A 804 45.60 9.63 23.59
N ARG A 805 44.95 10.70 24.06
CA ARG A 805 45.55 12.04 23.94
C ARG A 805 46.88 12.09 24.73
N PRO A 806 47.88 12.87 24.27
CA PRO A 806 49.24 12.87 24.84
C PRO A 806 49.37 13.21 26.34
N SER A 807 48.33 13.74 26.98
CA SER A 807 48.33 14.06 28.41
C SER A 807 48.32 12.83 29.34
N GLN A 808 48.13 11.61 28.81
CA GLN A 808 48.13 10.37 29.61
C GLN A 808 49.42 9.55 29.49
N LEU A 809 50.26 9.82 28.47
CA LEU A 809 51.54 9.11 28.25
C LEU A 809 52.72 9.71 29.06
N GLN A 810 52.51 10.81 29.80
CA GLN A 810 53.50 11.40 30.69
C GLN A 810 52.97 11.48 32.13
N SER A 811 53.03 10.38 32.87
CA SER A 811 53.03 10.44 34.33
C SER A 811 54.15 9.57 34.94
N GLY A 812 55.32 9.59 34.29
CA GLY A 812 56.59 9.34 34.98
C GLY A 812 56.92 10.56 35.84
N GLY A 813 56.66 10.46 37.14
CA GLY A 813 56.62 11.58 38.06
C GLY A 813 57.89 12.42 38.14
N ILE A 814 57.69 13.74 38.26
CA ILE A 814 58.67 14.63 38.90
C ILE A 814 57.98 15.23 40.13
N LYS A 815 58.30 14.69 41.31
CA LYS A 815 58.04 15.37 42.58
C LYS A 815 59.07 16.49 42.73
N VAL A 816 58.70 17.72 42.40
CA VAL A 816 59.45 18.89 42.87
C VAL A 816 58.91 19.23 44.26
N THR A 817 59.75 19.04 45.27
CA THR A 817 59.47 19.49 46.65
C THR A 817 60.11 20.87 46.84
N ASP A 818 59.28 21.88 47.08
CA ASP A 818 59.68 23.17 47.64
C ASP A 818 59.80 23.00 49.18
N PRO A 819 60.85 23.55 49.84
CA PRO A 819 61.00 23.49 51.29
C PRO A 819 59.90 24.21 52.12
N THR A 820 58.87 24.80 51.51
CA THR A 820 57.78 25.51 52.23
C THR A 820 56.39 24.89 52.14
N GLY A 821 56.21 23.73 51.48
CA GLY A 821 55.01 22.90 51.67
C GLY A 821 53.68 23.45 51.14
N MET A 822 53.67 24.30 50.11
CA MET A 822 52.44 24.68 49.40
C MET A 822 52.39 24.09 47.99
N GLN A 823 51.34 23.33 47.69
CA GLN A 823 50.97 22.94 46.33
C GLN A 823 50.24 24.10 45.64
N VAL A 824 50.77 24.57 44.52
CA VAL A 824 50.05 25.50 43.62
C VAL A 824 49.66 24.72 42.36
N LEU A 825 48.35 24.48 42.18
CA LEU A 825 47.75 24.02 40.93
C LEU A 825 47.45 25.25 40.06
N LEU A 826 48.16 25.42 38.95
CA LEU A 826 47.80 26.35 37.89
C LEU A 826 46.97 25.60 36.85
N PHE A 827 45.66 25.88 36.78
CA PHE A 827 44.82 25.49 35.65
C PHE A 827 44.85 26.63 34.61
N GLY A 828 45.43 26.36 33.44
CA GLY A 828 45.37 27.20 32.25
C GLY A 828 44.39 26.62 31.23
N ILE A 829 43.67 27.52 30.56
CA ILE A 829 42.59 27.36 29.57
C ILE A 829 42.95 26.42 28.43
#